data_AF-A0A933EHT9-F1
#
_entry.id   AF-A0A933EHT9-F1
#
_cell.length_a   1.000
_cell.length_b   1.000
_cell.length_c   1.000
_cell.angle_alpha   90.00
_cell.angle_beta   90.00
_cell.angle_gamma   90.00
#
_symmetry.space_group_name_H-M   'P 1'
#
loop_
_entity.id
_entity.type
_entity.pdbx_description
1 polymer ?
#
loop_
_entity_poly.entity_id
_entity_poly.type
_entity_poly.pdbx_seq_one_letter_code
_entity_poly.pdbx_strand_id
1 'polypeptide(L)'
;MKGRKSPAGIASVLLMVLTLIGCGVPQEEFDKIKAQETALEAQQTALQKDYATLTGIRDSEVGMSDLRNAADVKFVLASAAVGLSRQADWDPSRGPGLAETATARLDDFIKDAQELTTRTHALSDQVPAEARSVYEKSARLYEANIKEAQYLKELVQGISLQHATESAISDAYFTCVAVTDALKSGWISKLDAAVAHYQAGIAVLNEAEKNAPELSSKFGVAVAELERLIKQVSALKKDPVPPPDPGADDDHGQTATTATPAELPCSIVGTIGYVGDLDYFSFQAQAGTTYVVQVAGGTQGEFVASLSNSQGQQLAYPYSYGQLGITYTATTSAALYVAVQNNRSGTGSYMLSISVPTDDHGNSTSRATAAQVPSSTAGSIDYGGDLDYFSFQAQADTTYVIGLAGGTQGEFVASLSNSQGQQLTYPYSYGQLGITYTATTSAALYVAVQNNRSGTGSYTLSISVPTDDHGNSTSKATAAKVSSSTDGAIEYVGDLDYFSFQAKAGTTYLIKLSLGTLSNSTLILYNASDQQLAGGQAYQGQKALITHTAATSEALYVVVDNRQGGTTGSYTLSLSEAEPDDHGNAISTATAVQAPSSTAGSIDYAGDLDYFSFQAKAGTTYLIELSPGTLSYSVFYLYSASGQQLANGQAYQGQKASITYTAPTSGALYVVVDNRQGGTAGSYTLSLSVPKDDHGNSISTATVVQAPSSTAGSIDYAGDPDYFSFQAKAGTAYVIATSPGTLGAAYLALYNASGQQLTSWQSSITYTAKGSEAVYVVVQGSGSTGSYTLGIFVFVPAS
;
A
#
# COMPACT_ATOMS: atom_id res chain seq x y z
N MET A 1 -15.79 -47.02 -46.41
CA MET A 1 -16.27 -45.68 -46.02
C MET A 1 -17.53 -45.80 -45.17
N LYS A 2 -17.39 -45.68 -43.84
CA LYS A 2 -18.37 -45.18 -42.87
C LYS A 2 -17.56 -44.96 -41.57
N GLY A 3 -17.53 -43.71 -41.11
CA GLY A 3 -16.47 -43.14 -40.29
C GLY A 3 -16.35 -43.76 -38.88
N ARG A 4 -15.14 -44.24 -38.58
CA ARG A 4 -14.64 -44.39 -37.21
C ARG A 4 -14.45 -42.99 -36.64
N LYS A 5 -15.20 -42.61 -35.60
CA LYS A 5 -14.77 -41.49 -34.75
C LYS A 5 -13.56 -41.97 -33.93
N SER A 6 -12.47 -41.21 -33.96
CA SER A 6 -11.22 -41.50 -33.25
C SER A 6 -11.40 -41.39 -31.73
N PRO A 7 -10.50 -41.99 -30.92
CA PRO A 7 -10.50 -41.86 -29.45
C PRO A 7 -10.47 -40.40 -28.96
N ALA A 8 -9.94 -39.49 -29.80
CA ALA A 8 -9.94 -38.05 -29.55
C ALA A 8 -11.35 -37.43 -29.45
N GLY A 9 -12.37 -38.05 -30.06
CA GLY A 9 -13.76 -37.57 -30.00
C GLY A 9 -14.50 -37.92 -28.70
N ILE A 10 -14.03 -38.92 -27.96
CA ILE A 10 -14.58 -39.31 -26.64
C ILE A 10 -13.87 -38.51 -25.55
N ALA A 11 -12.55 -38.35 -25.66
CA ALA A 11 -11.79 -37.40 -24.85
C ALA A 11 -12.30 -35.97 -25.00
N SER A 12 -12.70 -35.52 -26.20
CA SER A 12 -13.23 -34.17 -26.40
C SER A 12 -14.60 -33.92 -25.77
N VAL A 13 -15.46 -34.94 -25.63
CA VAL A 13 -16.79 -34.81 -24.99
C VAL A 13 -16.69 -34.89 -23.46
N LEU A 14 -15.79 -35.72 -22.92
CA LEU A 14 -15.52 -35.77 -21.47
C LEU A 14 -14.66 -34.58 -20.99
N LEU A 15 -13.72 -34.10 -21.82
CA LEU A 15 -13.03 -32.84 -21.60
C LEU A 15 -14.02 -31.66 -21.68
N MET A 16 -15.08 -31.77 -22.51
CA MET A 16 -16.21 -30.82 -22.52
C MET A 16 -17.02 -30.85 -21.22
N VAL A 17 -17.24 -32.04 -20.63
CA VAL A 17 -17.92 -32.19 -19.33
C VAL A 17 -17.03 -31.70 -18.18
N LEU A 18 -15.72 -31.97 -18.21
CA LEU A 18 -14.72 -31.44 -17.27
C LEU A 18 -14.53 -29.92 -17.40
N THR A 19 -14.63 -29.36 -18.62
CA THR A 19 -14.66 -27.89 -18.82
C THR A 19 -16.02 -27.27 -18.48
N LEU A 20 -17.12 -28.03 -18.55
CA LEU A 20 -18.46 -27.58 -18.13
C LEU A 20 -18.72 -27.69 -16.61
N ILE A 21 -17.83 -28.36 -15.87
CA ILE A 21 -17.80 -28.46 -14.40
C ILE A 21 -16.63 -27.63 -13.84
N GLY A 22 -15.98 -26.77 -14.65
CA GLY A 22 -15.07 -25.75 -14.15
C GLY A 22 -15.82 -24.80 -13.21
N CYS A 23 -15.84 -25.13 -11.92
CA CYS A 23 -16.52 -24.38 -10.87
C CYS A 23 -15.49 -23.94 -9.83
N GLY A 24 -14.86 -22.81 -10.10
CA GLY A 24 -14.64 -21.87 -9.00
C GLY A 24 -16.00 -21.52 -8.38
N VAL A 25 -16.00 -21.05 -7.13
CA VAL A 25 -17.18 -20.50 -6.45
C VAL A 25 -18.03 -19.74 -7.48
N PRO A 26 -19.32 -20.08 -7.72
CA PRO A 26 -20.14 -19.43 -8.73
C PRO A 26 -19.96 -17.91 -8.60
N GLN A 27 -19.78 -17.18 -9.71
CA GLN A 27 -19.50 -15.74 -9.66
C GLN A 27 -20.50 -14.99 -8.77
N GLU A 28 -21.76 -15.45 -8.75
CA GLU A 28 -22.82 -14.96 -7.88
C GLU A 28 -22.56 -15.17 -6.37
N GLU A 29 -21.96 -16.29 -5.97
CA GLU A 29 -21.51 -16.54 -4.57
C GLU A 29 -20.27 -15.72 -4.22
N PHE A 30 -19.32 -15.54 -5.16
CA PHE A 30 -18.17 -14.66 -4.95
C PHE A 30 -18.58 -13.19 -4.80
N ASP A 31 -19.57 -12.75 -5.58
CA ASP A 31 -20.13 -11.42 -5.50
C ASP A 31 -20.95 -11.22 -4.20
N LYS A 32 -21.63 -12.27 -3.69
CA LYS A 32 -22.26 -12.25 -2.35
C LYS A 32 -21.24 -12.11 -1.23
N ILE A 33 -20.16 -12.90 -1.27
CA ILE A 33 -19.06 -12.83 -0.28
C ILE A 33 -18.44 -11.43 -0.30
N LYS A 34 -18.14 -10.87 -1.48
CA LYS A 34 -17.63 -9.49 -1.61
C LYS A 34 -18.61 -8.43 -1.12
N ALA A 35 -19.91 -8.61 -1.35
CA ALA A 35 -20.93 -7.69 -0.86
C ALA A 35 -21.08 -7.75 0.67
N GLN A 36 -20.99 -8.94 1.26
CA GLN A 36 -20.99 -9.16 2.72
C GLN A 36 -19.72 -8.58 3.36
N GLU A 37 -18.56 -8.78 2.75
CA GLU A 37 -17.28 -8.18 3.15
C GLU A 37 -17.38 -6.65 3.16
N THR A 38 -17.85 -6.05 2.06
CA THR A 38 -18.05 -4.60 1.95
C THR A 38 -19.03 -4.07 3.01
N ALA A 39 -20.09 -4.81 3.32
CA ALA A 39 -21.07 -4.44 4.34
C ALA A 39 -20.47 -4.51 5.77
N LEU A 40 -19.66 -5.52 6.06
CA LEU A 40 -18.93 -5.66 7.32
C LEU A 40 -17.87 -4.56 7.49
N GLU A 41 -17.16 -4.19 6.42
CA GLU A 41 -16.20 -3.07 6.42
C GLU A 41 -16.88 -1.71 6.70
N ALA A 42 -18.07 -1.49 6.13
CA ALA A 42 -18.85 -0.30 6.40
C ALA A 42 -19.32 -0.24 7.87
N GLN A 43 -19.75 -1.37 8.45
CA GLN A 43 -20.12 -1.46 9.86
C GLN A 43 -18.92 -1.24 10.80
N GLN A 44 -17.74 -1.77 10.44
CA GLN A 44 -16.50 -1.57 11.18
C GLN A 44 -16.03 -0.10 11.16
N THR A 45 -16.09 0.55 10.00
CA THR A 45 -15.72 1.96 9.85
C THR A 45 -16.67 2.87 10.64
N ALA A 46 -17.97 2.55 10.64
CA ALA A 46 -18.95 3.25 11.46
C ALA A 46 -18.68 3.07 12.96
N LEU A 47 -18.28 1.86 13.39
CA LEU A 47 -17.94 1.56 14.78
C LEU A 47 -16.66 2.29 15.25
N GLN A 48 -15.63 2.39 14.38
CA GLN A 48 -14.42 3.18 14.66
C GLN A 48 -14.73 4.68 14.81
N LYS A 49 -15.67 5.20 14.03
CA LYS A 49 -16.14 6.58 14.14
C LYS A 49 -16.96 6.82 15.41
N ASP A 50 -17.84 5.90 15.78
CA ASP A 50 -18.61 5.93 17.03
C ASP A 50 -17.69 5.81 18.25
N TYR A 51 -16.56 5.13 18.13
CA TYR A 51 -15.54 5.04 19.18
C TYR A 51 -14.76 6.33 19.36
N ALA A 52 -14.40 7.02 18.27
CA ALA A 52 -13.67 8.27 18.31
C ALA A 52 -14.44 9.43 18.98
N THR A 53 -15.75 9.28 19.22
CA THR A 53 -16.58 10.28 19.91
C THR A 53 -16.66 10.07 21.43
N LEU A 54 -16.18 8.93 21.96
CA LEU A 54 -16.10 8.67 23.39
C LEU A 54 -14.87 9.38 23.98
N THR A 55 -15.03 10.64 24.40
CA THR A 55 -13.96 11.42 25.05
C THR A 55 -14.06 11.37 26.57
N GLY A 56 -12.96 11.05 27.25
CA GLY A 56 -12.83 11.17 28.71
C GLY A 56 -12.83 9.88 29.53
N ILE A 57 -12.82 8.69 28.90
CA ILE A 57 -12.72 7.40 29.61
C ILE A 57 -11.36 6.76 29.31
N ARG A 58 -10.62 6.31 30.33
CA ARG A 58 -9.25 5.79 30.18
C ARG A 58 -9.26 4.41 29.48
N ASP A 59 -8.30 4.18 28.58
CA ASP A 59 -8.07 2.92 27.85
C ASP A 59 -8.13 1.66 28.75
N SER A 60 -7.64 1.79 29.99
CA SER A 60 -7.54 0.71 30.98
C SER A 60 -8.84 0.39 31.72
N GLU A 61 -9.87 1.24 31.68
CA GLU A 61 -11.17 0.99 32.31
C GLU A 61 -12.17 0.29 31.37
N VAL A 62 -11.83 0.18 30.08
CA VAL A 62 -12.78 -0.11 29.00
C VAL A 62 -12.29 -1.23 28.07
N GLY A 63 -11.38 -2.11 28.50
CA GLY A 63 -10.97 -3.30 27.70
C GLY A 63 -10.60 -3.02 26.23
N MET A 64 -10.07 -1.82 25.92
CA MET A 64 -9.96 -1.28 24.56
C MET A 64 -8.94 -2.02 23.67
N SER A 65 -8.05 -2.82 24.26
CA SER A 65 -7.17 -3.74 23.54
C SER A 65 -7.93 -4.83 22.79
N ASP A 66 -9.07 -5.29 23.32
CA ASP A 66 -9.86 -6.37 22.72
C ASP A 66 -10.64 -5.89 21.48
N LEU A 67 -11.01 -4.60 21.43
CA LEU A 67 -11.66 -3.96 20.27
C LEU A 67 -10.68 -3.68 19.12
N ARG A 68 -9.40 -3.40 19.40
CA ARG A 68 -8.35 -3.33 18.36
C ARG A 68 -8.15 -4.67 17.66
N ASN A 69 -8.30 -5.78 18.38
CA ASN A 69 -8.16 -7.14 17.83
C ASN A 69 -9.32 -7.53 16.89
N ALA A 70 -10.42 -6.78 16.83
CA ALA A 70 -11.43 -6.96 15.78
C ALA A 70 -10.89 -6.61 14.38
N ALA A 71 -9.81 -5.83 14.29
CA ALA A 71 -9.13 -5.52 13.04
C ALA A 71 -8.32 -6.70 12.48
N ASP A 72 -7.95 -7.69 13.32
CA ASP A 72 -7.18 -8.87 12.90
C ASP A 72 -8.05 -9.94 12.20
N VAL A 73 -9.36 -9.89 12.40
CA VAL A 73 -10.36 -10.68 11.63
C VAL A 73 -10.20 -10.46 10.13
N LYS A 74 -9.84 -9.22 9.75
CA LYS A 74 -9.60 -8.77 8.38
C LYS A 74 -8.43 -9.51 7.71
N PHE A 75 -7.44 -9.92 8.48
CA PHE A 75 -6.27 -10.62 7.95
C PHE A 75 -6.54 -12.11 7.75
N VAL A 76 -7.34 -12.73 8.62
CA VAL A 76 -7.69 -14.16 8.56
C VAL A 76 -8.69 -14.46 7.44
N LEU A 77 -9.73 -13.63 7.27
CA LEU A 77 -10.72 -13.79 6.19
C LEU A 77 -10.14 -13.47 4.81
N ALA A 78 -9.32 -12.43 4.68
CA ALA A 78 -8.65 -12.09 3.43
C ALA A 78 -7.59 -13.13 3.03
N SER A 79 -6.88 -13.74 3.99
CA SER A 79 -5.92 -14.81 3.68
C SER A 79 -6.59 -16.15 3.34
N ALA A 80 -7.78 -16.43 3.90
CA ALA A 80 -8.60 -17.57 3.48
C ALA A 80 -9.20 -17.38 2.07
N ALA A 81 -9.71 -16.18 1.75
CA ALA A 81 -10.29 -15.87 0.43
C ALA A 81 -9.24 -15.74 -0.68
N VAL A 82 -8.06 -15.17 -0.40
CA VAL A 82 -6.92 -15.11 -1.35
C VAL A 82 -6.31 -16.50 -1.58
N GLY A 83 -6.40 -17.40 -0.59
CA GLY A 83 -6.06 -18.81 -0.76
C GLY A 83 -7.02 -19.54 -1.71
N LEU A 84 -8.30 -19.17 -1.73
CA LEU A 84 -9.32 -19.73 -2.62
C LEU A 84 -9.31 -19.12 -4.04
N SER A 85 -8.89 -17.86 -4.20
CA SER A 85 -8.90 -17.16 -5.50
C SER A 85 -7.65 -17.40 -6.37
N ARG A 86 -6.59 -18.02 -5.83
CA ARG A 86 -5.35 -18.38 -6.57
C ARG A 86 -5.39 -19.81 -7.14
N GLN A 87 -6.54 -20.21 -7.67
CA GLN A 87 -6.77 -21.54 -8.25
C GLN A 87 -6.11 -21.78 -9.62
N ALA A 88 -5.16 -20.94 -10.04
CA ALA A 88 -4.41 -21.15 -11.29
C ALA A 88 -3.12 -21.98 -11.11
N ASP A 89 -2.68 -22.24 -9.86
CA ASP A 89 -1.46 -23.00 -9.53
C ASP A 89 -1.73 -24.15 -8.53
N TRP A 90 -2.92 -24.76 -8.56
CA TRP A 90 -3.25 -25.85 -7.62
C TRP A 90 -2.53 -27.16 -7.96
N ASP A 91 -1.67 -27.59 -7.04
CA ASP A 91 -0.98 -28.89 -7.01
C ASP A 91 -1.85 -29.96 -6.30
N PRO A 92 -2.30 -31.04 -7.00
CA PRO A 92 -3.13 -32.09 -6.43
C PRO A 92 -2.50 -32.88 -5.28
N SER A 93 -1.18 -32.81 -5.06
CA SER A 93 -0.50 -33.53 -3.98
C SER A 93 -0.68 -32.92 -2.58
N ARG A 94 -1.28 -31.72 -2.48
CA ARG A 94 -1.59 -31.03 -1.20
C ARG A 94 -3.06 -31.17 -0.74
N GLY A 95 -3.81 -32.06 -1.39
CA GLY A 95 -5.28 -32.08 -1.48
C GLY A 95 -6.14 -32.29 -0.21
N PRO A 96 -5.68 -32.86 0.91
CA PRO A 96 -6.47 -32.87 2.16
C PRO A 96 -6.06 -31.78 3.16
N GLY A 97 -4.77 -31.43 3.21
CA GLY A 97 -4.20 -30.65 4.30
C GLY A 97 -4.61 -29.17 4.31
N LEU A 98 -4.85 -28.55 3.16
CA LEU A 98 -5.18 -27.11 3.07
C LEU A 98 -6.62 -26.81 3.46
N ALA A 99 -7.58 -27.68 3.11
CA ALA A 99 -8.98 -27.55 3.52
C ALA A 99 -9.14 -27.85 5.02
N GLU A 100 -8.44 -28.86 5.54
CA GLU A 100 -8.36 -29.14 6.98
C GLU A 100 -7.68 -27.99 7.74
N THR A 101 -6.59 -27.42 7.20
CA THR A 101 -5.91 -26.25 7.79
C THR A 101 -6.77 -24.99 7.75
N ALA A 102 -7.51 -24.76 6.66
CA ALA A 102 -8.43 -23.63 6.55
C ALA A 102 -9.65 -23.79 7.49
N THR A 103 -10.18 -25.01 7.60
CA THR A 103 -11.26 -25.36 8.54
C THR A 103 -10.79 -25.21 9.99
N ALA A 104 -9.58 -25.67 10.32
CA ALA A 104 -8.99 -25.51 11.66
C ALA A 104 -8.75 -24.04 12.02
N ARG A 105 -8.27 -23.23 11.08
CA ARG A 105 -8.11 -21.78 11.27
C ARG A 105 -9.45 -21.05 11.42
N LEU A 106 -10.48 -21.47 10.68
CA LEU A 106 -11.84 -20.96 10.87
C LEU A 106 -12.42 -21.38 12.23
N ASP A 107 -12.08 -22.58 12.72
CA ASP A 107 -12.48 -23.05 14.04
C ASP A 107 -11.82 -22.28 15.19
N ASP A 108 -10.51 -22.05 15.11
CA ASP A 108 -9.79 -21.20 16.07
C ASP A 108 -10.36 -19.77 16.06
N PHE A 109 -10.62 -19.22 14.87
CA PHE A 109 -11.24 -17.91 14.71
C PHE A 109 -12.65 -17.83 15.32
N ILE A 110 -13.52 -18.81 15.06
CA ILE A 110 -14.88 -18.86 15.60
C ILE A 110 -14.83 -18.92 17.13
N LYS A 111 -13.91 -19.72 17.68
CA LYS A 111 -13.72 -19.87 19.12
C LYS A 111 -13.28 -18.55 19.77
N ASP A 112 -12.27 -17.88 19.21
CA ASP A 112 -11.77 -16.61 19.72
C ASP A 112 -12.85 -15.51 19.62
N ALA A 113 -13.59 -15.48 18.51
CA ALA A 113 -14.69 -14.53 18.32
C ALA A 113 -15.86 -14.78 19.29
N GLN A 114 -16.16 -16.04 19.64
CA GLN A 114 -17.18 -16.38 20.64
C GLN A 114 -16.76 -15.96 22.06
N GLU A 115 -15.48 -16.10 22.39
CA GLU A 115 -14.92 -15.65 23.66
C GLU A 115 -14.96 -14.12 23.77
N LEU A 116 -14.58 -13.41 22.70
CA LEU A 116 -14.66 -11.95 22.60
C LEU A 116 -16.11 -11.44 22.67
N THR A 117 -17.05 -12.12 22.00
CA THR A 117 -18.48 -11.79 22.06
C THR A 117 -19.00 -11.88 23.50
N THR A 118 -18.68 -12.98 24.19
CA THR A 118 -19.10 -13.23 25.58
C THR A 118 -18.52 -12.17 26.53
N ARG A 119 -17.23 -11.85 26.37
CA ARG A 119 -16.52 -10.83 27.16
C ARG A 119 -17.07 -9.42 26.90
N THR A 120 -17.37 -9.09 25.65
CA THR A 120 -17.92 -7.79 25.24
C THR A 120 -19.33 -7.58 25.80
N HIS A 121 -20.19 -8.62 25.78
CA HIS A 121 -21.50 -8.57 26.43
C HIS A 121 -21.37 -8.37 27.94
N ALA A 122 -20.48 -9.11 28.61
CA ALA A 122 -20.26 -8.98 30.06
C ALA A 122 -19.73 -7.60 30.48
N LEU A 123 -18.92 -6.97 29.61
CA LEU A 123 -18.42 -5.60 29.82
C LEU A 123 -19.47 -4.54 29.50
N SER A 124 -20.38 -4.78 28.53
CA SER A 124 -21.46 -3.85 28.19
C SER A 124 -22.39 -3.52 29.37
N ASP A 125 -22.52 -4.44 30.33
CA ASP A 125 -23.29 -4.26 31.56
C ASP A 125 -22.54 -3.49 32.66
N GLN A 126 -21.22 -3.30 32.51
CA GLN A 126 -20.33 -2.67 33.49
C GLN A 126 -19.88 -1.26 33.10
N VAL A 127 -20.14 -0.83 31.86
CA VAL A 127 -19.76 0.48 31.33
C VAL A 127 -20.89 1.52 31.40
N PRO A 128 -20.56 2.84 31.42
CA PRO A 128 -21.58 3.91 31.40
C PRO A 128 -22.51 3.82 30.19
N ALA A 129 -23.74 4.34 30.33
CA ALA A 129 -24.79 4.26 29.30
C ALA A 129 -24.35 4.80 27.93
N GLU A 130 -23.44 5.78 27.92
CA GLU A 130 -22.86 6.40 26.72
C GLU A 130 -21.94 5.44 25.94
N ALA A 131 -21.22 4.55 26.64
CA ALA A 131 -20.32 3.56 26.03
C ALA A 131 -21.00 2.22 25.74
N ARG A 132 -22.07 1.87 26.48
CA ARG A 132 -22.83 0.62 26.33
C ARG A 132 -23.29 0.37 24.89
N SER A 133 -23.72 1.41 24.17
CA SER A 133 -24.18 1.28 22.78
C SER A 133 -23.07 0.85 21.81
N VAL A 134 -21.82 1.24 22.08
CA VAL A 134 -20.64 0.88 21.27
C VAL A 134 -20.25 -0.56 21.52
N TYR A 135 -20.31 -1.02 22.77
CA TYR A 135 -20.10 -2.42 23.14
C TYR A 135 -21.14 -3.36 22.54
N GLU A 136 -22.42 -3.01 22.62
CA GLU A 136 -23.50 -3.81 22.03
C GLU A 136 -23.43 -3.86 20.50
N LYS A 137 -22.91 -2.82 19.84
CA LYS A 137 -22.62 -2.84 18.39
C LYS A 137 -21.41 -3.71 18.06
N SER A 138 -20.39 -3.69 18.92
CA SER A 138 -19.18 -4.51 18.77
C SER A 138 -19.48 -6.01 18.93
N ALA A 139 -20.27 -6.38 19.94
CA ALA A 139 -20.73 -7.75 20.14
C ALA A 139 -21.54 -8.26 18.95
N ARG A 140 -22.44 -7.43 18.39
CA ARG A 140 -23.20 -7.76 17.17
C ARG A 140 -22.30 -7.95 15.94
N LEU A 141 -21.20 -7.19 15.83
CA LEU A 141 -20.23 -7.36 14.75
C LEU A 141 -19.46 -8.68 14.89
N TYR A 142 -19.05 -9.06 16.11
CA TYR A 142 -18.43 -10.37 16.34
C TYR A 142 -19.40 -11.53 16.05
N GLU A 143 -20.67 -11.41 16.44
CA GLU A 143 -21.72 -12.40 16.10
C GLU A 143 -21.94 -12.51 14.59
N ALA A 144 -21.86 -11.41 13.84
CA ALA A 144 -21.94 -11.41 12.38
C ALA A 144 -20.72 -12.09 11.74
N ASN A 145 -19.51 -11.81 12.24
CA ASN A 145 -18.27 -12.44 11.80
C ASN A 145 -18.23 -13.95 12.09
N ILE A 146 -18.79 -14.40 13.21
CA ILE A 146 -18.93 -15.83 13.53
C ILE A 146 -19.83 -16.52 12.49
N LYS A 147 -20.96 -15.91 12.15
CA LYS A 147 -21.88 -16.47 11.14
C LYS A 147 -21.24 -16.56 9.76
N GLU A 148 -20.49 -15.53 9.38
CA GLU A 148 -19.77 -15.53 8.10
C GLU A 148 -18.66 -16.59 8.07
N ALA A 149 -17.89 -16.72 9.15
CA ALA A 149 -16.86 -17.76 9.26
C ALA A 149 -17.47 -19.18 9.25
N GLN A 150 -18.64 -19.37 9.86
CA GLN A 150 -19.39 -20.64 9.80
C GLN A 150 -19.88 -20.93 8.38
N TYR A 151 -20.43 -19.93 7.68
CA TYR A 151 -20.83 -20.06 6.28
C TYR A 151 -19.66 -20.43 5.36
N LEU A 152 -18.52 -19.76 5.52
CA LEU A 152 -17.29 -20.08 4.77
C LEU A 152 -16.74 -21.46 5.13
N LYS A 153 -16.85 -21.89 6.39
CA LYS A 153 -16.48 -23.24 6.81
C LYS A 153 -17.36 -24.30 6.13
N GLU A 154 -18.67 -24.10 6.09
CA GLU A 154 -19.62 -24.97 5.40
C GLU A 154 -19.35 -25.00 3.88
N LEU A 155 -19.01 -23.86 3.29
CA LEU A 155 -18.64 -23.74 1.88
C LEU A 155 -17.34 -24.51 1.56
N VAL A 156 -16.30 -24.36 2.38
CA VAL A 156 -15.01 -25.07 2.24
C VAL A 156 -15.19 -26.59 2.43
N GLN A 157 -16.04 -27.01 3.37
CA GLN A 157 -16.41 -28.42 3.55
C GLN A 157 -17.23 -28.97 2.37
N GLY A 158 -18.14 -28.18 1.81
CA GLY A 158 -18.89 -28.53 0.59
C GLY A 158 -18.00 -28.68 -0.64
N ILE A 159 -17.01 -27.77 -0.81
CA ILE A 159 -15.98 -27.84 -1.85
C ILE A 159 -15.09 -29.08 -1.65
N SER A 160 -14.76 -29.45 -0.42
CA SER A 160 -14.00 -30.68 -0.11
C SER A 160 -14.78 -31.95 -0.48
N LEU A 161 -16.10 -32.00 -0.24
CA LEU A 161 -16.97 -33.08 -0.74
C LEU A 161 -17.07 -33.10 -2.27
N GLN A 162 -17.10 -31.93 -2.91
CA GLN A 162 -17.16 -31.80 -4.37
C GLN A 162 -15.84 -32.25 -5.05
N HIS A 163 -14.69 -31.98 -4.43
CA HIS A 163 -13.40 -32.53 -4.85
C HIS A 163 -13.23 -34.01 -4.51
N ALA A 164 -13.90 -34.54 -3.48
CA ALA A 164 -13.97 -35.98 -3.27
C ALA A 164 -14.77 -36.67 -4.40
N THR A 165 -15.79 -36.02 -4.95
CA THR A 165 -16.45 -36.45 -6.20
C THR A 165 -15.56 -36.29 -7.44
N GLU A 166 -14.75 -35.23 -7.56
CA GLU A 166 -13.77 -35.10 -8.66
C GLU A 166 -12.63 -36.10 -8.55
N SER A 167 -12.17 -36.42 -7.34
CA SER A 167 -11.23 -37.51 -7.06
C SER A 167 -11.86 -38.85 -7.38
N ALA A 168 -13.14 -39.08 -7.06
CA ALA A 168 -13.85 -40.30 -7.44
C ALA A 168 -14.08 -40.41 -8.96
N ILE A 169 -14.27 -39.29 -9.66
CA ILE A 169 -14.39 -39.22 -11.14
C ILE A 169 -13.02 -39.33 -11.81
N SER A 170 -11.96 -38.78 -11.21
CA SER A 170 -10.55 -38.91 -11.61
C SER A 170 -10.07 -40.34 -11.38
N ASP A 171 -10.39 -40.95 -10.24
CA ASP A 171 -10.18 -42.37 -9.96
C ASP A 171 -10.99 -43.24 -10.93
N ALA A 172 -12.22 -42.85 -11.28
CA ALA A 172 -12.99 -43.53 -12.34
C ALA A 172 -12.37 -43.33 -13.75
N TYR A 173 -11.71 -42.20 -14.01
CA TYR A 173 -10.95 -41.91 -15.24
C TYR A 173 -9.65 -42.72 -15.30
N PHE A 174 -8.87 -42.79 -14.23
CA PHE A 174 -7.69 -43.64 -14.10
C PHE A 174 -8.07 -45.12 -14.09
N THR A 175 -9.23 -45.49 -13.55
CA THR A 175 -9.81 -46.83 -13.69
C THR A 175 -10.24 -47.08 -15.14
N CYS A 176 -10.78 -46.11 -15.87
CA CYS A 176 -11.07 -46.21 -17.31
C CYS A 176 -9.79 -46.39 -18.16
N VAL A 177 -8.71 -45.68 -17.84
CA VAL A 177 -7.39 -45.84 -18.48
C VAL A 177 -6.81 -47.23 -18.15
N ALA A 178 -6.86 -47.64 -16.89
CA ALA A 178 -6.46 -48.97 -16.44
C ALA A 178 -7.35 -50.10 -17.02
N VAL A 179 -8.63 -49.84 -17.31
CA VAL A 179 -9.55 -50.76 -18.00
C VAL A 179 -9.24 -50.82 -19.49
N THR A 180 -8.81 -49.72 -20.11
CA THR A 180 -8.36 -49.69 -21.51
C THR A 180 -7.05 -50.45 -21.70
N ASP A 181 -6.14 -50.39 -20.72
CA ASP A 181 -4.91 -51.20 -20.67
C ASP A 181 -5.17 -52.65 -20.21
N ALA A 182 -6.18 -52.90 -19.36
CA ALA A 182 -6.66 -54.25 -19.03
C ALA A 182 -7.32 -54.95 -20.23
N LEU A 183 -8.01 -54.19 -21.10
CA LEU A 183 -8.62 -54.67 -22.34
C LEU A 183 -7.59 -55.09 -23.40
N LYS A 184 -6.35 -54.60 -23.30
CA LYS A 184 -5.21 -55.07 -24.12
C LYS A 184 -4.49 -56.27 -23.51
N SER A 185 -4.72 -56.56 -22.22
CA SER A 185 -3.97 -57.58 -21.46
C SER A 185 -4.78 -58.79 -20.99
N GLY A 186 -6.09 -58.91 -21.32
CA GLY A 186 -6.85 -60.17 -21.23
C GLY A 186 -7.33 -60.64 -19.86
N TRP A 187 -7.40 -59.78 -18.84
CA TRP A 187 -7.74 -60.20 -17.46
C TRP A 187 -9.24 -60.04 -17.11
N ILE A 188 -9.96 -61.16 -17.01
CA ILE A 188 -11.42 -61.21 -16.76
C ILE A 188 -11.84 -60.67 -15.37
N SER A 189 -11.01 -60.82 -14.33
CA SER A 189 -11.35 -60.40 -12.95
C SER A 189 -11.39 -58.88 -12.75
N LYS A 190 -10.65 -58.10 -13.56
CA LYS A 190 -10.66 -56.63 -13.51
C LYS A 190 -11.88 -56.01 -14.21
N LEU A 191 -12.53 -56.75 -15.13
CA LEU A 191 -13.76 -56.29 -15.80
C LEU A 191 -14.96 -56.24 -14.84
N ASP A 192 -15.02 -57.14 -13.85
CA ASP A 192 -16.07 -57.12 -12.81
C ASP A 192 -15.89 -55.96 -11.83
N ALA A 193 -14.66 -55.66 -11.44
CA ALA A 193 -14.35 -54.49 -10.61
C ALA A 193 -14.66 -53.17 -11.33
N ALA A 194 -14.40 -53.10 -12.63
CA ALA A 194 -14.74 -51.94 -13.46
C ALA A 194 -16.26 -51.71 -13.56
N VAL A 195 -17.04 -52.78 -13.77
CA VAL A 195 -18.52 -52.68 -13.80
C VAL A 195 -19.06 -52.24 -12.44
N ALA A 196 -18.53 -52.78 -11.33
CA ALA A 196 -18.92 -52.38 -9.99
C ALA A 196 -18.58 -50.90 -9.69
N HIS A 197 -17.43 -50.41 -10.15
CA HIS A 197 -17.06 -49.00 -10.00
C HIS A 197 -17.92 -48.06 -10.84
N TYR A 198 -18.26 -48.40 -12.08
CA TYR A 198 -19.18 -47.58 -12.88
C TYR A 198 -20.58 -47.54 -12.27
N GLN A 199 -21.05 -48.64 -11.68
CA GLN A 199 -22.32 -48.68 -10.95
C GLN A 199 -22.29 -47.81 -9.69
N ALA A 200 -21.18 -47.81 -8.95
CA ALA A 200 -20.99 -46.91 -7.81
C ALA A 200 -20.96 -45.43 -8.24
N GLY A 201 -20.31 -45.11 -9.36
CA GLY A 201 -20.31 -43.76 -9.94
C GLY A 201 -21.71 -43.28 -10.34
N ILE A 202 -22.54 -44.16 -10.94
CA ILE A 202 -23.94 -43.85 -11.24
C ILE A 202 -24.73 -43.56 -9.95
N ALA A 203 -24.53 -44.35 -8.89
CA ALA A 203 -25.22 -44.14 -7.61
C ALA A 203 -24.87 -42.77 -6.99
N VAL A 204 -23.61 -42.37 -7.07
CA VAL A 204 -23.13 -41.05 -6.59
C VAL A 204 -23.71 -39.92 -7.43
N LEU A 205 -23.75 -40.05 -8.76
CA LEU A 205 -24.32 -39.03 -9.65
C LEU A 205 -25.83 -38.86 -9.44
N ASN A 206 -26.55 -39.96 -9.22
CA ASN A 206 -27.99 -39.92 -8.93
C ASN A 206 -28.29 -39.29 -7.57
N GLU A 207 -27.40 -39.44 -6.58
CA GLU A 207 -27.54 -38.76 -5.28
C GLU A 207 -27.18 -37.28 -5.38
N ALA A 208 -26.14 -36.93 -6.16
CA ALA A 208 -25.79 -35.55 -6.47
C ALA A 208 -26.91 -34.81 -7.22
N GLU A 209 -27.61 -35.48 -8.14
CA GLU A 209 -28.77 -34.92 -8.86
C GLU A 209 -29.95 -34.57 -7.93
N LYS A 210 -30.17 -35.31 -6.84
CA LYS A 210 -31.17 -34.96 -5.84
C LYS A 210 -30.82 -33.69 -5.06
N ASN A 211 -29.52 -33.45 -4.86
CA ASN A 211 -29.00 -32.32 -4.09
C ASN A 211 -28.82 -31.05 -4.95
N ALA A 212 -28.74 -31.19 -6.28
CA ALA A 212 -28.59 -30.08 -7.24
C ALA A 212 -29.45 -30.31 -8.51
N PRO A 213 -30.80 -30.22 -8.39
CA PRO A 213 -31.75 -30.59 -9.45
C PRO A 213 -31.65 -29.73 -10.73
N GLU A 214 -31.13 -28.50 -10.64
CA GLU A 214 -30.88 -27.60 -11.78
C GLU A 214 -29.81 -28.12 -12.75
N LEU A 215 -28.98 -29.08 -12.33
CA LEU A 215 -27.94 -29.71 -13.15
C LEU A 215 -28.36 -31.10 -13.69
N SER A 216 -29.61 -31.51 -13.46
CA SER A 216 -30.18 -32.81 -13.85
C SER A 216 -29.91 -33.19 -15.32
N SER A 217 -30.03 -32.23 -16.26
CA SER A 217 -29.74 -32.49 -17.68
C SER A 217 -28.28 -32.89 -17.98
N LYS A 218 -27.33 -32.44 -17.15
CA LYS A 218 -25.90 -32.76 -17.29
C LYS A 218 -25.56 -34.08 -16.60
N PHE A 219 -26.11 -34.33 -15.41
CA PHE A 219 -25.94 -35.61 -14.71
C PHE A 219 -26.56 -36.77 -15.49
N GLY A 220 -27.74 -36.57 -16.10
CA GLY A 220 -28.38 -37.58 -16.95
C GLY A 220 -27.55 -38.01 -18.16
N VAL A 221 -26.76 -37.11 -18.76
CA VAL A 221 -25.85 -37.45 -19.87
C VAL A 221 -24.66 -38.28 -19.39
N ALA A 222 -24.11 -37.96 -18.21
CA ALA A 222 -23.02 -38.71 -17.60
C ALA A 222 -23.44 -40.13 -17.17
N VAL A 223 -24.62 -40.25 -16.56
CA VAL A 223 -25.21 -41.55 -16.19
C VAL A 223 -25.45 -42.41 -17.43
N ALA A 224 -26.02 -41.86 -18.50
CA ALA A 224 -26.27 -42.60 -19.74
C ALA A 224 -24.98 -43.12 -20.41
N GLU A 225 -23.87 -42.37 -20.33
CA GLU A 225 -22.58 -42.83 -20.88
C GLU A 225 -21.93 -43.91 -19.99
N LEU A 226 -22.04 -43.81 -18.66
CA LEU A 226 -21.58 -44.87 -17.75
C LEU A 226 -22.37 -46.17 -17.96
N GLU A 227 -23.68 -46.10 -18.15
CA GLU A 227 -24.52 -47.26 -18.51
C GLU A 227 -24.11 -47.86 -19.87
N ARG A 228 -23.79 -47.00 -20.85
CA ARG A 228 -23.29 -47.43 -22.17
C ARG A 228 -21.96 -48.17 -22.06
N LEU A 229 -21.05 -47.68 -21.21
CA LEU A 229 -19.74 -48.28 -20.96
C LEU A 229 -19.86 -49.62 -20.21
N ILE A 230 -20.72 -49.72 -19.20
CA ILE A 230 -21.04 -51.00 -18.52
C ILE A 230 -21.50 -52.04 -19.55
N LYS A 231 -22.33 -51.64 -20.51
CA LYS A 231 -22.84 -52.53 -21.57
C LYS A 231 -21.75 -52.97 -22.54
N GLN A 232 -20.80 -52.08 -22.88
CA GLN A 232 -19.65 -52.41 -23.73
C GLN A 232 -18.67 -53.36 -23.02
N VAL A 233 -18.34 -53.09 -21.76
CA VAL A 233 -17.46 -53.92 -20.91
C VAL A 233 -18.07 -55.31 -20.68
N SER A 234 -19.38 -55.38 -20.44
CA SER A 234 -20.10 -56.65 -20.28
C SER A 234 -20.16 -57.48 -21.57
N ALA A 235 -20.11 -56.85 -22.76
CA ALA A 235 -20.06 -57.55 -24.03
C ALA A 235 -18.67 -58.16 -24.32
N LEU A 236 -17.61 -57.53 -23.81
CA LEU A 236 -16.21 -57.98 -23.95
C LEU A 236 -15.90 -59.25 -23.13
N LYS A 237 -16.74 -59.61 -22.15
CA LYS A 237 -16.68 -60.90 -21.44
C LYS A 237 -16.97 -62.12 -22.34
N LYS A 238 -17.57 -61.94 -23.51
CA LYS A 238 -17.97 -63.06 -24.39
C LYS A 238 -16.86 -63.58 -25.31
N ASP A 239 -15.78 -62.82 -25.52
CA ASP A 239 -14.62 -63.23 -26.35
C ASP A 239 -13.31 -62.58 -25.85
N PRO A 240 -12.49 -63.25 -24.99
CA PRO A 240 -11.23 -62.68 -24.51
C PRO A 240 -10.11 -62.78 -25.55
N VAL A 241 -9.38 -61.67 -25.78
CA VAL A 241 -8.10 -61.64 -26.50
C VAL A 241 -6.97 -61.75 -25.46
N PRO A 242 -6.04 -62.71 -25.57
CA PRO A 242 -4.93 -62.83 -24.61
C PRO A 242 -3.85 -61.74 -24.85
N PRO A 243 -3.11 -61.32 -23.80
CA PRO A 243 -1.96 -60.42 -23.93
C PRO A 243 -0.87 -61.05 -24.80
N PRO A 244 -0.05 -60.25 -25.51
CA PRO A 244 1.18 -60.74 -26.09
C PRO A 244 2.13 -61.17 -24.96
N ASP A 245 2.70 -62.37 -25.13
CA ASP A 245 3.79 -62.93 -24.32
C ASP A 245 4.96 -61.93 -24.28
N PRO A 246 5.50 -61.55 -23.09
CA PRO A 246 6.69 -60.70 -23.01
C PRO A 246 7.84 -61.45 -23.71
N GLY A 247 8.22 -60.96 -24.88
CA GLY A 247 9.29 -61.57 -25.66
C GLY A 247 10.61 -61.57 -24.89
N ALA A 248 11.59 -62.31 -25.40
CA ALA A 248 12.93 -62.48 -24.83
C ALA A 248 13.79 -61.19 -24.71
N ASP A 249 13.20 -60.00 -24.83
CA ASP A 249 13.84 -58.69 -24.87
C ASP A 249 13.54 -57.80 -23.63
N ASP A 250 12.82 -58.31 -22.61
CA ASP A 250 12.53 -57.60 -21.34
C ASP A 250 13.74 -57.66 -20.39
N ASP A 251 14.40 -56.53 -20.11
CA ASP A 251 15.66 -56.49 -19.36
C ASP A 251 15.49 -56.31 -17.84
N HIS A 252 14.32 -55.83 -17.41
CA HIS A 252 13.92 -55.76 -16.00
C HIS A 252 12.47 -56.21 -15.80
N GLY A 253 12.07 -56.45 -14.55
CA GLY A 253 10.76 -57.05 -14.27
C GLY A 253 9.60 -56.06 -14.35
N GLN A 254 8.48 -56.51 -14.94
CA GLN A 254 7.24 -55.74 -15.14
C GLN A 254 6.40 -55.42 -13.89
N THR A 255 6.79 -55.92 -12.71
CA THR A 255 5.98 -55.83 -11.49
C THR A 255 6.85 -55.67 -10.25
N ALA A 256 6.28 -55.17 -9.15
CA ALA A 256 6.96 -55.13 -7.85
C ALA A 256 7.47 -56.52 -7.40
N THR A 257 6.79 -57.62 -7.75
CA THR A 257 7.23 -58.99 -7.42
C THR A 257 8.37 -59.50 -8.27
N THR A 258 8.56 -58.95 -9.47
CA THR A 258 9.65 -59.29 -10.40
C THR A 258 10.75 -58.23 -10.42
N ALA A 259 10.67 -57.24 -9.52
CA ALA A 259 11.56 -56.09 -9.51
C ALA A 259 13.03 -56.47 -9.38
N THR A 260 13.87 -55.85 -10.20
CA THR A 260 15.32 -55.99 -10.14
C THR A 260 15.85 -55.37 -8.83
N PRO A 261 16.59 -56.09 -7.98
CA PRO A 261 17.18 -55.49 -6.79
C PRO A 261 18.24 -54.44 -7.16
N ALA A 262 18.13 -53.25 -6.56
CA ALA A 262 19.06 -52.14 -6.73
C ALA A 262 19.90 -51.97 -5.45
N GLU A 263 21.21 -52.21 -5.56
CA GLU A 263 22.17 -52.01 -4.46
C GLU A 263 22.63 -50.54 -4.41
N LEU A 264 22.28 -49.84 -3.33
CA LEU A 264 22.49 -48.39 -3.24
C LEU A 264 23.91 -48.00 -2.79
N PRO A 265 24.49 -46.92 -3.36
CA PRO A 265 23.99 -46.13 -4.49
C PRO A 265 24.14 -46.89 -5.81
N CYS A 266 23.14 -46.80 -6.69
CA CYS A 266 23.14 -47.50 -7.96
C CYS A 266 23.08 -46.56 -9.16
N SER A 267 23.59 -47.04 -10.29
CA SER A 267 23.32 -46.49 -11.62
C SER A 267 23.11 -47.68 -12.57
N ILE A 268 21.87 -47.88 -12.99
CA ILE A 268 21.43 -49.04 -13.76
C ILE A 268 20.97 -48.55 -15.13
N VAL A 269 21.53 -49.12 -16.19
CA VAL A 269 21.04 -48.91 -17.55
C VAL A 269 19.96 -49.95 -17.82
N GLY A 270 18.79 -49.50 -18.24
CA GLY A 270 17.67 -50.34 -18.66
C GLY A 270 17.09 -49.88 -19.99
N THR A 271 16.21 -50.67 -20.57
CA THR A 271 15.63 -50.42 -21.88
C THR A 271 14.14 -50.70 -21.85
N ILE A 272 13.34 -49.65 -22.05
CA ILE A 272 11.93 -49.80 -22.37
C ILE A 272 11.86 -50.36 -23.80
N GLY A 273 11.73 -51.68 -23.93
CA GLY A 273 11.85 -52.45 -25.16
C GLY A 273 10.58 -52.44 -26.02
N TYR A 274 9.42 -52.19 -25.43
CA TYR A 274 8.15 -52.09 -26.15
C TYR A 274 7.19 -51.07 -25.54
N VAL A 275 6.16 -50.68 -26.29
CA VAL A 275 5.18 -49.69 -25.81
C VAL A 275 4.36 -50.30 -24.67
N GLY A 276 4.41 -49.70 -23.48
CA GLY A 276 3.74 -50.17 -22.28
C GLY A 276 4.62 -51.02 -21.35
N ASP A 277 5.89 -51.19 -21.71
CA ASP A 277 6.92 -51.79 -20.88
C ASP A 277 7.21 -50.92 -19.63
N LEU A 278 7.31 -51.59 -18.48
CA LEU A 278 7.57 -51.04 -17.15
C LEU A 278 8.73 -51.77 -16.50
N ASP A 279 9.79 -51.05 -16.16
CA ASP A 279 10.91 -51.64 -15.44
C ASP A 279 10.81 -51.36 -13.94
N TYR A 280 10.58 -52.39 -13.14
CA TYR A 280 10.57 -52.29 -11.69
C TYR A 280 11.94 -52.60 -11.08
N PHE A 281 12.32 -51.76 -10.13
CA PHE A 281 13.50 -51.92 -9.28
C PHE A 281 13.08 -51.90 -7.82
N SER A 282 13.80 -52.60 -6.96
CA SER A 282 13.54 -52.61 -5.51
C SER A 282 14.79 -52.31 -4.70
N PHE A 283 14.65 -51.56 -3.60
CA PHE A 283 15.74 -51.32 -2.66
C PHE A 283 15.21 -51.29 -1.22
N GLN A 284 16.10 -51.54 -0.25
CA GLN A 284 15.75 -51.45 1.17
C GLN A 284 15.95 -50.02 1.68
N ALA A 285 14.86 -49.34 2.00
CA ALA A 285 14.90 -48.01 2.60
C ALA A 285 15.05 -48.08 4.12
N GLN A 286 15.73 -47.11 4.70
CA GLN A 286 15.86 -46.93 6.15
C GLN A 286 15.07 -45.72 6.61
N ALA A 287 14.34 -45.84 7.72
CA ALA A 287 13.60 -44.74 8.32
C ALA A 287 14.52 -43.54 8.61
N GLY A 288 14.11 -42.34 8.20
CA GLY A 288 14.84 -41.08 8.35
C GLY A 288 15.85 -40.80 7.23
N THR A 289 16.10 -41.72 6.30
CA THR A 289 17.05 -41.53 5.20
C THR A 289 16.35 -40.94 3.98
N THR A 290 16.95 -39.89 3.40
CA THR A 290 16.51 -39.28 2.13
C THR A 290 17.15 -40.03 0.96
N TYR A 291 16.33 -40.34 -0.05
CA TYR A 291 16.75 -40.98 -1.29
C TYR A 291 16.42 -40.07 -2.47
N VAL A 292 17.37 -39.94 -3.39
CA VAL A 292 17.19 -39.23 -4.66
C VAL A 292 17.19 -40.27 -5.78
N VAL A 293 16.07 -40.36 -6.49
CA VAL A 293 15.86 -41.23 -7.64
C VAL A 293 15.86 -40.36 -8.89
N GLN A 294 16.72 -40.64 -9.86
CA GLN A 294 16.80 -39.91 -11.11
C GLN A 294 16.73 -40.86 -12.29
N VAL A 295 16.08 -40.44 -13.37
CA VAL A 295 16.08 -41.17 -14.63
C VAL A 295 16.56 -40.24 -15.74
N ALA A 296 17.59 -40.66 -16.46
CA ALA A 296 18.15 -39.94 -17.60
C ALA A 296 18.07 -40.80 -18.87
N GLY A 297 17.96 -40.17 -20.04
CA GLY A 297 17.84 -40.86 -21.33
C GLY A 297 16.82 -40.16 -22.24
N GLY A 298 16.99 -40.29 -23.55
CA GLY A 298 16.10 -39.67 -24.54
C GLY A 298 16.04 -38.14 -24.48
N THR A 299 14.92 -37.56 -24.91
CA THR A 299 14.59 -36.14 -24.74
C THR A 299 14.09 -35.85 -23.32
N GLN A 300 14.22 -34.61 -22.83
CA GLN A 300 13.81 -34.26 -21.46
C GLN A 300 12.33 -34.61 -21.20
N GLY A 301 12.08 -35.36 -20.11
CA GLY A 301 10.74 -35.82 -19.69
C GLY A 301 10.18 -37.01 -20.49
N GLU A 302 11.03 -37.71 -21.24
CA GLU A 302 10.65 -38.92 -21.99
C GLU A 302 10.52 -40.16 -21.09
N PHE A 303 11.50 -40.39 -20.22
CA PHE A 303 11.45 -41.42 -19.19
C PHE A 303 11.13 -40.81 -17.83
N VAL A 304 10.31 -41.51 -17.05
CA VAL A 304 9.90 -41.09 -15.72
C VAL A 304 9.99 -42.27 -14.76
N ALA A 305 10.38 -41.98 -13.51
CA ALA A 305 10.31 -42.93 -12.41
C ALA A 305 9.07 -42.65 -11.56
N SER A 306 8.51 -43.67 -10.92
CA SER A 306 7.57 -43.52 -9.81
C SER A 306 8.06 -44.33 -8.62
N LEU A 307 7.77 -43.90 -7.40
CA LEU A 307 8.16 -44.59 -6.18
C LEU A 307 6.92 -45.10 -5.45
N SER A 308 6.94 -46.37 -5.03
CA SER A 308 5.83 -47.02 -4.35
C SER A 308 6.30 -47.92 -3.19
N ASN A 309 5.39 -48.25 -2.28
CA ASN A 309 5.63 -49.24 -1.23
C ASN A 309 5.29 -50.67 -1.68
N SER A 310 5.52 -51.66 -0.82
CA SER A 310 5.24 -53.08 -1.08
C SER A 310 3.75 -53.42 -1.30
N GLN A 311 2.83 -52.52 -0.94
CA GLN A 311 1.39 -52.67 -1.19
C GLN A 311 0.97 -52.08 -2.54
N GLY A 312 1.93 -51.53 -3.31
CA GLY A 312 1.67 -50.85 -4.59
C GLY A 312 1.09 -49.44 -4.40
N GLN A 313 1.06 -48.92 -3.16
CA GLN A 313 0.69 -47.53 -2.93
C GLN A 313 1.83 -46.65 -3.39
N GLN A 314 1.50 -45.73 -4.30
CA GLN A 314 2.43 -44.73 -4.79
C GLN A 314 2.77 -43.72 -3.68
N LEU A 315 4.06 -43.55 -3.42
CA LEU A 315 4.61 -42.67 -2.38
C LEU A 315 5.07 -41.33 -2.96
N ALA A 316 5.62 -41.36 -4.18
CA ALA A 316 6.06 -40.15 -4.87
C ALA A 316 6.09 -40.34 -6.39
N TYR A 317 5.92 -39.23 -7.12
CA TYR A 317 5.97 -39.14 -8.57
C TYR A 317 6.65 -37.83 -8.96
N PRO A 318 7.42 -37.77 -10.06
CA PRO A 318 7.95 -36.52 -10.57
C PRO A 318 6.78 -35.68 -11.09
N TYR A 319 6.39 -34.66 -10.33
CA TYR A 319 5.46 -33.65 -10.80
C TYR A 319 6.22 -32.63 -11.65
N SER A 320 5.59 -32.23 -12.77
CA SER A 320 5.99 -31.18 -13.72
C SER A 320 7.02 -31.54 -14.82
N TYR A 321 6.75 -31.00 -16.02
CA TYR A 321 7.66 -31.01 -17.17
C TYR A 321 8.96 -30.29 -16.81
N GLY A 322 9.97 -31.03 -16.35
CA GLY A 322 11.30 -30.49 -16.08
C GLY A 322 12.01 -31.11 -14.87
N GLN A 323 11.26 -31.68 -13.91
CA GLN A 323 11.83 -32.33 -12.73
C GLN A 323 12.15 -33.80 -13.05
N LEU A 324 13.44 -34.12 -13.25
CA LEU A 324 13.92 -35.44 -13.71
C LEU A 324 14.18 -36.45 -12.57
N GLY A 325 13.67 -36.19 -11.37
CA GLY A 325 13.90 -37.06 -10.23
C GLY A 325 12.91 -36.90 -9.08
N ILE A 326 12.88 -37.92 -8.22
CA ILE A 326 12.10 -38.02 -6.98
C ILE A 326 13.06 -37.86 -5.80
N THR A 327 12.75 -36.95 -4.88
CA THR A 327 13.37 -36.90 -3.55
C THR A 327 12.37 -37.48 -2.55
N TYR A 328 12.77 -38.47 -1.76
CA TYR A 328 11.90 -39.09 -0.76
C TYR A 328 12.63 -39.44 0.53
N THR A 329 12.18 -38.89 1.66
CA THR A 329 12.63 -39.29 2.99
C THR A 329 11.74 -40.42 3.51
N ALA A 330 12.33 -41.61 3.68
CA ALA A 330 11.57 -42.77 4.13
C ALA A 330 11.14 -42.59 5.60
N THR A 331 9.85 -42.74 5.88
CA THR A 331 9.31 -42.65 7.25
C THR A 331 9.44 -43.95 8.04
N THR A 332 9.56 -45.09 7.33
CA THR A 332 9.71 -46.42 7.91
C THR A 332 10.76 -47.21 7.15
N SER A 333 11.50 -48.09 7.85
CA SER A 333 12.44 -49.00 7.20
C SER A 333 11.69 -50.12 6.49
N ALA A 334 11.64 -50.10 5.16
CA ALA A 334 10.90 -51.06 4.34
C ALA A 334 11.46 -51.14 2.91
N ALA A 335 11.10 -52.19 2.19
CA ALA A 335 11.37 -52.28 0.75
C ALA A 335 10.54 -51.24 -0.01
N LEU A 336 11.19 -50.44 -0.84
CA LEU A 336 10.56 -49.52 -1.78
C LEU A 336 10.81 -49.96 -3.21
N TYR A 337 9.89 -49.56 -4.10
CA TYR A 337 9.86 -49.99 -5.49
C TYR A 337 9.86 -48.77 -6.40
N VAL A 338 10.80 -48.72 -7.33
CA VAL A 338 10.88 -47.71 -8.38
C VAL A 338 10.38 -48.34 -9.66
N ALA A 339 9.37 -47.77 -10.30
CA ALA A 339 8.95 -48.17 -11.65
C ALA A 339 9.38 -47.11 -12.66
N VAL A 340 10.16 -47.51 -13.66
CA VAL A 340 10.60 -46.66 -14.77
C VAL A 340 9.75 -46.95 -16.00
N GLN A 341 9.31 -45.90 -16.70
CA GLN A 341 8.47 -46.02 -17.89
C GLN A 341 8.74 -44.90 -18.89
N ASN A 342 8.33 -45.11 -20.14
CA ASN A 342 8.32 -44.06 -21.16
C ASN A 342 6.96 -43.34 -21.19
N ASN A 343 6.94 -42.03 -20.90
CA ASN A 343 5.72 -41.23 -20.78
C ASN A 343 5.14 -40.77 -22.14
N ARG A 344 5.78 -41.12 -23.27
CA ARG A 344 5.38 -40.72 -24.63
C ARG A 344 5.01 -41.89 -25.53
N SER A 345 4.75 -43.07 -24.93
CA SER A 345 4.45 -44.30 -25.67
C SER A 345 5.56 -44.70 -26.65
N GLY A 346 6.81 -44.38 -26.33
CA GLY A 346 8.01 -44.76 -27.07
C GLY A 346 8.81 -45.87 -26.39
N THR A 347 9.92 -46.24 -27.02
CA THR A 347 10.90 -47.23 -26.54
C THR A 347 12.28 -46.59 -26.49
N GLY A 348 13.18 -47.11 -25.67
CA GLY A 348 14.57 -46.66 -25.66
C GLY A 348 15.27 -46.92 -24.34
N SER A 349 16.59 -46.68 -24.33
CA SER A 349 17.41 -46.88 -23.16
C SER A 349 17.40 -45.67 -22.23
N TYR A 350 17.39 -45.96 -20.94
CA TYR A 350 17.50 -44.98 -19.87
C TYR A 350 18.58 -45.42 -18.87
N MET A 351 18.93 -44.50 -17.97
CA MET A 351 19.79 -44.74 -16.83
C MET A 351 19.04 -44.31 -15.57
N LEU A 352 18.73 -45.29 -14.73
CA LEU A 352 18.17 -45.08 -13.39
C LEU A 352 19.32 -44.93 -12.40
N SER A 353 19.33 -43.83 -11.66
CA SER A 353 20.24 -43.61 -10.55
C SER A 353 19.46 -43.47 -9.26
N ILE A 354 19.84 -44.21 -8.22
CA ILE A 354 19.29 -44.06 -6.87
C ILE A 354 20.45 -43.82 -5.92
N SER A 355 20.44 -42.70 -5.22
CA SER A 355 21.49 -42.31 -4.28
C SER A 355 20.91 -41.81 -2.96
N VAL A 356 21.77 -41.82 -1.93
CA VAL A 356 21.53 -41.11 -0.67
C VAL A 356 22.41 -39.86 -0.74
N PRO A 357 21.84 -38.65 -0.88
CA PRO A 357 22.64 -37.43 -0.88
C PRO A 357 23.30 -37.24 0.48
N THR A 358 24.48 -36.64 0.48
CA THR A 358 25.09 -36.10 1.70
C THR A 358 24.49 -34.74 1.98
N ASP A 359 23.98 -34.56 3.19
CA ASP A 359 23.25 -33.39 3.71
C ASP A 359 24.22 -32.57 4.57
N ASP A 360 24.63 -31.39 4.12
CA ASP A 360 25.63 -30.59 4.85
C ASP A 360 25.07 -29.90 6.10
N HIS A 361 23.77 -29.60 6.09
CA HIS A 361 23.01 -29.07 7.22
C HIS A 361 21.68 -29.80 7.39
N GLY A 362 21.10 -29.71 8.59
CA GLY A 362 19.92 -30.49 8.91
C GLY A 362 18.62 -29.90 8.34
N ASN A 363 17.79 -30.77 7.78
CA ASN A 363 16.44 -30.49 7.27
C ASN A 363 15.34 -30.17 8.31
N SER A 364 15.70 -29.96 9.58
CA SER A 364 14.73 -29.68 10.65
C SER A 364 15.34 -28.87 11.78
N THR A 365 14.51 -28.23 12.60
CA THR A 365 14.94 -27.51 13.80
C THR A 365 15.70 -28.40 14.80
N SER A 366 15.38 -29.70 14.86
CA SER A 366 16.07 -30.67 15.71
C SER A 366 17.44 -31.10 15.20
N ARG A 367 17.71 -30.92 13.90
CA ARG A 367 19.01 -31.18 13.25
C ARG A 367 19.75 -29.89 12.87
N ALA A 368 19.28 -28.74 13.35
CA ALA A 368 19.80 -27.44 12.96
C ALA A 368 21.28 -27.28 13.34
N THR A 369 22.07 -26.74 12.43
CA THR A 369 23.47 -26.38 12.66
C THR A 369 23.55 -25.18 13.60
N ALA A 370 24.25 -25.31 14.74
CA ALA A 370 24.40 -24.22 15.68
C ALA A 370 25.37 -23.14 15.15
N ALA A 371 24.88 -21.92 14.94
CA ALA A 371 25.65 -20.75 14.54
C ALA A 371 26.05 -19.92 15.77
N GLN A 372 27.34 -19.58 15.86
CA GLN A 372 27.86 -18.64 16.87
C GLN A 372 27.81 -17.22 16.31
N VAL A 373 27.15 -16.29 16.99
CA VAL A 373 27.00 -14.91 16.48
C VAL A 373 28.19 -14.04 16.89
N PRO A 374 28.90 -13.35 15.96
CA PRO A 374 28.64 -13.32 14.52
C PRO A 374 29.13 -14.58 13.78
N SER A 375 28.34 -15.04 12.80
CA SER A 375 28.66 -16.20 11.96
C SER A 375 28.71 -15.84 10.48
N SER A 376 29.50 -16.59 9.73
CA SER A 376 29.45 -16.68 8.27
C SER A 376 29.63 -18.16 7.90
N THR A 377 28.53 -18.86 7.68
CA THR A 377 28.51 -20.31 7.47
C THR A 377 28.22 -20.60 6.01
N ALA A 378 29.11 -21.33 5.34
CA ALA A 378 28.84 -21.85 4.00
C ALA A 378 27.90 -23.05 4.11
N GLY A 379 26.97 -23.16 3.16
CA GLY A 379 26.04 -24.29 3.04
C GLY A 379 25.70 -24.57 1.58
N SER A 380 25.01 -25.67 1.33
CA SER A 380 24.65 -26.14 0.00
C SER A 380 23.27 -26.77 0.04
N ILE A 381 22.37 -26.25 -0.80
CA ILE A 381 21.13 -26.97 -1.09
C ILE A 381 21.52 -28.15 -2.00
N ASP A 382 21.61 -29.34 -1.41
CA ASP A 382 22.26 -30.52 -1.98
C ASP A 382 21.34 -31.29 -2.95
N TYR A 383 20.04 -31.15 -2.78
CA TYR A 383 19.03 -31.80 -3.62
C TYR A 383 17.71 -31.01 -3.68
N GLY A 384 16.84 -31.35 -4.63
CA GLY A 384 15.55 -30.68 -4.76
C GLY A 384 14.67 -30.91 -3.53
N GLY A 385 14.25 -29.82 -2.89
CA GLY A 385 13.45 -29.84 -1.66
C GLY A 385 14.26 -29.82 -0.37
N ASP A 386 15.59 -29.75 -0.47
CA ASP A 386 16.48 -29.63 0.67
C ASP A 386 16.32 -28.29 1.41
N LEU A 387 16.39 -28.37 2.74
CA LEU A 387 16.22 -27.28 3.69
C LEU A 387 17.41 -27.30 4.65
N ASP A 388 18.08 -26.17 4.80
CA ASP A 388 19.18 -26.08 5.76
C ASP A 388 18.73 -25.25 6.96
N TYR A 389 18.58 -25.91 8.11
CA TYR A 389 18.30 -25.23 9.36
C TYR A 389 19.58 -24.85 10.10
N PHE A 390 19.61 -23.61 10.54
CA PHE A 390 20.60 -23.06 11.46
C PHE A 390 19.92 -22.59 12.73
N SER A 391 20.59 -22.67 13.87
CA SER A 391 20.08 -22.14 15.14
C SER A 391 21.08 -21.23 15.82
N PHE A 392 20.61 -20.18 16.49
CA PHE A 392 21.44 -19.32 17.32
C PHE A 392 20.68 -18.87 18.57
N GLN A 393 21.41 -18.51 19.62
CA GLN A 393 20.83 -17.98 20.85
C GLN A 393 20.67 -16.47 20.73
N ALA A 394 19.43 -16.01 20.59
CA ALA A 394 19.11 -14.59 20.60
C ALA A 394 19.03 -14.06 22.04
N GLN A 395 19.47 -12.82 22.23
CA GLN A 395 19.33 -12.08 23.48
C GLN A 395 18.22 -11.05 23.34
N ALA A 396 17.43 -10.86 24.41
CA ALA A 396 16.41 -9.82 24.46
C ALA A 396 17.02 -8.44 24.19
N ASP A 397 16.28 -7.60 23.47
CA ASP A 397 16.59 -6.24 23.07
C ASP A 397 17.84 -6.08 22.19
N THR A 398 18.25 -7.16 21.51
CA THR A 398 19.36 -7.19 20.56
C THR A 398 18.83 -7.34 19.13
N THR A 399 19.30 -6.48 18.23
CA THR A 399 19.02 -6.56 16.79
C THR A 399 20.01 -7.48 16.09
N TYR A 400 19.49 -8.39 15.29
CA TYR A 400 20.26 -9.31 14.46
C TYR A 400 20.01 -9.00 12.99
N VAL A 401 21.09 -9.00 12.20
CA VAL A 401 21.05 -8.90 10.74
C VAL A 401 21.46 -10.24 10.16
N ILE A 402 20.59 -10.83 9.35
CA ILE A 402 20.79 -12.13 8.72
C ILE A 402 20.87 -11.93 7.21
N GLY A 403 22.02 -12.27 6.64
CA GLY A 403 22.29 -12.14 5.22
C GLY A 403 22.43 -13.50 4.53
N LEU A 404 22.08 -13.54 3.25
CA LEU A 404 22.49 -14.62 2.35
C LEU A 404 23.38 -14.08 1.24
N ALA A 405 24.37 -14.88 0.84
CA ALA A 405 25.19 -14.66 -0.34
C ALA A 405 25.34 -15.96 -1.16
N GLY A 406 25.55 -15.85 -2.48
CA GLY A 406 25.73 -17.00 -3.38
C GLY A 406 24.53 -17.26 -4.31
N GLY A 407 24.76 -18.01 -5.40
CA GLY A 407 23.76 -18.29 -6.44
C GLY A 407 23.43 -17.10 -7.36
N THR A 408 22.39 -17.27 -8.18
CA THR A 408 21.77 -16.19 -8.95
C THR A 408 20.74 -15.42 -8.11
N GLN A 409 20.47 -14.14 -8.42
CA GLN A 409 19.54 -13.31 -7.66
C GLN A 409 18.15 -13.97 -7.55
N GLY A 410 17.61 -14.07 -6.32
CA GLY A 410 16.29 -14.65 -6.05
C GLY A 410 16.21 -16.18 -6.02
N GLU A 411 17.35 -16.88 -6.05
CA GLU A 411 17.41 -18.34 -6.04
C GLU A 411 17.23 -18.94 -4.64
N PHE A 412 17.96 -18.41 -3.66
CA PHE A 412 17.89 -18.83 -2.26
C PHE A 412 17.03 -17.90 -1.43
N VAL A 413 16.32 -18.49 -0.48
CA VAL A 413 15.42 -17.82 0.46
C VAL A 413 15.76 -18.25 1.89
N ALA A 414 15.80 -17.31 2.82
CA ALA A 414 15.83 -17.58 4.25
C ALA A 414 14.53 -17.21 4.93
N SER A 415 14.15 -17.96 5.95
CA SER A 415 13.07 -17.62 6.87
C SER A 415 13.57 -17.70 8.31
N LEU A 416 13.06 -16.84 9.18
CA LEU A 416 13.35 -16.84 10.62
C LEU A 416 12.13 -17.36 11.38
N SER A 417 12.35 -18.30 12.28
CA SER A 417 11.31 -18.90 13.12
C SER A 417 11.75 -19.06 14.57
N ASN A 418 10.78 -19.21 15.47
CA ASN A 418 11.03 -19.58 16.86
C ASN A 418 11.14 -21.12 17.02
N SER A 419 11.39 -21.59 18.25
CA SER A 419 11.50 -23.01 18.59
C SER A 419 10.23 -23.85 18.35
N GLN A 420 9.07 -23.22 18.20
CA GLN A 420 7.81 -23.88 17.86
C GLN A 420 7.59 -23.99 16.34
N GLY A 421 8.54 -23.50 15.52
CA GLY A 421 8.42 -23.43 14.07
C GLY A 421 7.51 -22.30 13.59
N GLN A 422 7.06 -21.42 14.48
CA GLN A 422 6.32 -20.22 14.08
C GLN A 422 7.28 -19.25 13.40
N GLN A 423 6.95 -18.89 12.17
CA GLN A 423 7.67 -17.90 11.40
C GLN A 423 7.52 -16.51 12.04
N LEU A 424 8.65 -15.84 12.27
CA LEU A 424 8.73 -14.53 12.94
C LEU A 424 8.80 -13.38 11.94
N THR A 425 9.28 -13.63 10.72
CA THR A 425 9.35 -12.64 9.64
C THR A 425 9.13 -13.30 8.28
N TYR A 426 8.73 -12.52 7.27
CA TYR A 426 8.54 -13.03 5.92
C TYR A 426 9.84 -13.59 5.32
N PRO A 427 9.75 -14.61 4.43
CA PRO A 427 10.94 -15.18 3.81
C PRO A 427 11.66 -14.13 2.95
N TYR A 428 12.96 -14.06 3.11
CA TYR A 428 13.88 -13.13 2.48
C TYR A 428 14.64 -13.81 1.34
N SER A 429 14.82 -13.17 0.19
CA SER A 429 15.55 -13.73 -0.95
C SER A 429 16.88 -13.02 -1.25
N TYR A 430 17.86 -13.76 -1.80
CA TYR A 430 19.19 -13.21 -2.14
C TYR A 430 19.11 -12.00 -3.10
N GLY A 431 19.75 -10.90 -2.70
CA GLY A 431 19.77 -9.62 -3.43
C GLY A 431 18.65 -8.64 -3.04
N GLN A 432 17.79 -8.99 -2.09
CA GLN A 432 17.02 -8.03 -1.31
C GLN A 432 17.88 -7.55 -0.12
N LEU A 433 17.36 -6.67 0.74
CA LEU A 433 18.07 -6.24 1.95
C LEU A 433 17.75 -7.24 3.07
N GLY A 434 18.76 -7.78 3.76
CA GLY A 434 18.69 -8.94 4.68
C GLY A 434 17.57 -8.93 5.73
N ILE A 435 17.36 -10.05 6.44
CA ILE A 435 16.42 -10.09 7.57
C ILE A 435 17.01 -9.30 8.73
N THR A 436 16.33 -8.25 9.15
CA THR A 436 16.61 -7.55 10.40
C THR A 436 15.57 -7.96 11.45
N TYR A 437 16.01 -8.40 12.61
CA TYR A 437 15.12 -8.82 13.69
C TYR A 437 15.65 -8.41 15.08
N THR A 438 14.86 -7.63 15.81
CA THR A 438 15.11 -7.32 17.22
C THR A 438 14.39 -8.32 18.10
N ALA A 439 15.15 -9.14 18.83
CA ALA A 439 14.58 -10.16 19.68
C ALA A 439 13.96 -9.54 20.94
N THR A 440 12.69 -9.85 21.23
CA THR A 440 11.98 -9.35 22.42
C THR A 440 12.25 -10.18 23.67
N THR A 441 12.69 -11.42 23.49
CA THR A 441 13.02 -12.34 24.58
C THR A 441 14.30 -13.10 24.25
N SER A 442 15.03 -13.53 25.28
CA SER A 442 16.23 -14.36 25.07
C SER A 442 15.79 -15.80 24.80
N ALA A 443 15.98 -16.28 23.57
CA ALA A 443 15.53 -17.60 23.13
C ALA A 443 16.33 -18.10 21.93
N ALA A 444 16.29 -19.41 21.69
CA ALA A 444 16.81 -20.00 20.47
C ALA A 444 15.92 -19.63 19.27
N LEU A 445 16.54 -19.09 18.23
CA LEU A 445 15.90 -18.80 16.95
C LEU A 445 16.48 -19.69 15.85
N TYR A 446 15.69 -19.92 14.82
CA TYR A 446 16.01 -20.83 13.73
C TYR A 446 15.91 -20.14 12.38
N VAL A 447 16.97 -20.23 11.59
CA VAL A 447 16.99 -19.76 10.20
C VAL A 447 16.90 -20.98 9.30
N ALA A 448 15.90 -21.05 8.44
CA ALA A 448 15.80 -22.09 7.40
C ALA A 448 16.15 -21.48 6.06
N VAL A 449 17.14 -22.06 5.37
CA VAL A 449 17.55 -21.70 4.02
C VAL A 449 17.02 -22.73 3.03
N GLN A 450 16.50 -22.28 1.89
CA GLN A 450 15.97 -23.14 0.84
C GLN A 450 16.15 -22.54 -0.54
N ASN A 451 15.99 -23.34 -1.60
CA ASN A 451 15.93 -22.85 -2.98
C ASN A 451 14.47 -22.69 -3.44
N ASN A 452 14.10 -21.51 -3.94
CA ASN A 452 12.72 -21.18 -4.32
C ASN A 452 12.26 -21.81 -5.64
N ARG A 453 13.16 -22.50 -6.36
CA ARG A 453 12.89 -23.17 -7.65
C ARG A 453 13.20 -24.66 -7.61
N SER A 454 13.31 -25.24 -6.41
CA SER A 454 13.71 -26.64 -6.21
C SER A 454 15.06 -27.00 -6.85
N GLY A 455 15.90 -25.98 -7.08
CA GLY A 455 17.27 -26.15 -7.57
C GLY A 455 18.25 -26.45 -6.44
N THR A 456 19.49 -26.74 -6.82
CA THR A 456 20.61 -27.02 -5.91
C THR A 456 21.68 -25.95 -6.04
N GLY A 457 22.50 -25.74 -5.02
CA GLY A 457 23.67 -24.87 -5.12
C GLY A 457 24.16 -24.34 -3.79
N SER A 458 25.35 -23.74 -3.82
CA SER A 458 26.02 -23.23 -2.62
C SER A 458 25.64 -21.79 -2.28
N TYR A 459 25.52 -21.53 -0.98
CA TYR A 459 25.28 -20.21 -0.41
C TYR A 459 26.17 -19.99 0.83
N THR A 460 26.12 -18.77 1.36
CA THR A 460 26.72 -18.40 2.64
C THR A 460 25.68 -17.65 3.46
N LEU A 461 25.40 -18.15 4.65
CA LEU A 461 24.52 -17.51 5.64
C LEU A 461 25.38 -16.70 6.61
N SER A 462 25.10 -15.40 6.71
CA SER A 462 25.68 -14.55 7.76
C SER A 462 24.63 -14.21 8.81
N ILE A 463 25.04 -14.22 10.08
CA ILE A 463 24.23 -13.72 11.21
C ILE A 463 25.14 -12.81 12.01
N SER A 464 24.76 -11.54 12.19
CA SER A 464 25.56 -10.57 12.93
C SER A 464 24.70 -9.70 13.84
N VAL A 465 25.35 -9.07 14.82
CA VAL A 465 24.78 -7.96 15.58
C VAL A 465 25.48 -6.70 15.07
N PRO A 466 24.78 -5.81 14.36
CA PRO A 466 25.38 -4.55 13.92
C PRO A 466 25.76 -3.69 15.13
N THR A 467 26.78 -2.85 14.95
CA THR A 467 27.05 -1.78 15.92
C THR A 467 26.17 -0.61 15.54
N ASP A 468 25.25 -0.25 16.42
CA ASP A 468 24.26 0.82 16.26
C ASP A 468 24.84 2.10 16.87
N ASP A 469 24.95 3.17 16.07
CA ASP A 469 25.48 4.45 16.55
C ASP A 469 24.45 5.26 17.36
N HIS A 470 23.15 5.03 17.12
CA HIS A 470 22.05 5.77 17.69
C HIS A 470 20.82 4.89 17.92
N GLY A 471 20.43 4.74 19.19
CA GLY A 471 19.42 3.75 19.55
C GLY A 471 18.06 3.88 18.83
N ASN A 472 17.52 2.71 18.50
CA ASN A 472 16.26 2.48 17.80
C ASN A 472 14.95 2.75 18.57
N SER A 473 15.00 3.44 19.71
CA SER A 473 13.81 3.73 20.51
C SER A 473 13.98 4.98 21.37
N THR A 474 12.86 5.54 21.85
CA THR A 474 12.85 6.66 22.80
C THR A 474 13.67 6.38 24.07
N SER A 475 13.69 5.13 24.54
CA SER A 475 14.47 4.71 25.71
C SER A 475 15.99 4.63 25.49
N LYS A 476 16.42 4.48 24.22
CA LYS A 476 17.83 4.42 23.80
C LYS A 476 18.26 5.67 23.01
N ALA A 477 17.43 6.72 23.02
CA ALA A 477 17.65 7.91 22.21
C ALA A 477 18.93 8.65 22.62
N THR A 478 19.72 9.05 21.62
CA THR A 478 20.90 9.88 21.81
C THR A 478 20.49 11.30 22.23
N ALA A 479 21.08 11.83 23.31
CA ALA A 479 20.78 13.20 23.73
C ALA A 479 21.38 14.22 22.74
N ALA A 480 20.53 14.90 21.98
CA ALA A 480 20.90 15.97 21.07
C ALA A 480 21.05 17.30 21.81
N LYS A 481 22.15 18.00 21.55
CA LYS A 481 22.41 19.32 22.11
C LYS A 481 21.87 20.40 21.16
N VAL A 482 21.09 21.33 21.70
CA VAL A 482 20.64 22.52 20.96
C VAL A 482 21.85 23.35 20.50
N SER A 483 21.76 23.89 19.29
CA SER A 483 22.82 24.62 18.58
C SER A 483 24.04 23.77 18.26
N SER A 484 23.80 22.53 17.86
CA SER A 484 24.86 21.62 17.41
C SER A 484 24.38 20.72 16.26
N SER A 485 25.35 20.08 15.61
CA SER A 485 25.12 19.01 14.64
C SER A 485 25.69 17.70 15.17
N THR A 486 24.97 16.61 14.90
CA THR A 486 25.38 15.24 15.20
C THR A 486 25.40 14.47 13.89
N ASP A 487 26.52 13.81 13.61
CA ASP A 487 26.63 12.87 12.49
C ASP A 487 26.09 11.51 12.95
N GLY A 488 25.41 10.81 12.05
CA GLY A 488 24.90 9.47 12.28
C GLY A 488 24.87 8.65 10.99
N ALA A 489 24.58 7.35 11.10
CA ALA A 489 24.42 6.47 9.97
C ALA A 489 23.31 5.45 10.18
N ILE A 490 22.52 5.22 9.14
CA ILE A 490 21.64 4.06 9.07
C ILE A 490 22.52 2.88 8.68
N GLU A 491 22.86 2.01 9.63
CA GLU A 491 23.83 0.92 9.42
C GLU A 491 23.25 -0.30 8.73
N TYR A 492 21.95 -0.53 8.93
CA TYR A 492 21.23 -1.67 8.39
C TYR A 492 19.79 -1.29 8.03
N VAL A 493 19.12 -2.16 7.28
CA VAL A 493 17.74 -1.86 6.86
C VAL A 493 16.79 -2.06 8.02
N GLY A 494 15.92 -1.06 8.21
CA GLY A 494 15.01 -0.99 9.34
C GLY A 494 15.58 -0.29 10.56
N ASP A 495 16.85 0.12 10.51
CA ASP A 495 17.50 0.95 11.51
C ASP A 495 16.85 2.34 11.59
N LEU A 496 16.74 2.84 12.81
CA LEU A 496 16.07 4.06 13.21
C LEU A 496 16.95 4.77 14.23
N ASP A 497 17.23 6.03 13.99
CA ASP A 497 18.08 6.77 14.93
C ASP A 497 17.21 7.73 15.72
N TYR A 498 17.03 7.46 17.01
CA TYR A 498 16.32 8.34 17.91
C TYR A 498 17.27 9.32 18.57
N PHE A 499 16.90 10.59 18.52
CA PHE A 499 17.52 11.67 19.26
C PHE A 499 16.51 12.29 20.22
N SER A 500 16.96 12.76 21.37
CA SER A 500 16.11 13.47 22.33
C SER A 500 16.69 14.82 22.73
N PHE A 501 15.83 15.81 22.94
CA PHE A 501 16.24 17.10 23.51
C PHE A 501 15.13 17.67 24.41
N GLN A 502 15.52 18.54 25.35
CA GLN A 502 14.57 19.23 26.22
C GLN A 502 14.12 20.53 25.58
N ALA A 503 12.87 20.59 25.16
CA ALA A 503 12.25 21.77 24.58
C ALA A 503 11.77 22.72 25.69
N LYS A 504 11.79 24.02 25.41
CA LYS A 504 11.23 25.07 26.27
C LYS A 504 9.95 25.63 25.65
N ALA A 505 8.92 25.80 26.46
CA ALA A 505 7.67 26.42 26.04
C ALA A 505 7.92 27.80 25.39
N GLY A 506 7.32 28.04 24.24
CA GLY A 506 7.43 29.26 23.45
C GLY A 506 8.68 29.36 22.57
N THR A 507 9.62 28.41 22.65
CA THR A 507 10.83 28.44 21.81
C THR A 507 10.59 27.71 20.48
N THR A 508 10.99 28.35 19.39
CA THR A 508 10.98 27.76 18.03
C THR A 508 12.30 27.05 17.75
N TYR A 509 12.22 25.77 17.40
CA TYR A 509 13.35 24.93 17.04
C TYR A 509 13.39 24.65 15.54
N LEU A 510 14.59 24.66 14.97
CA LEU A 510 14.90 24.28 13.60
C LEU A 510 15.65 22.94 13.63
N ILE A 511 15.04 21.90 13.08
CA ILE A 511 15.56 20.54 13.07
C ILE A 511 15.79 20.15 11.62
N LYS A 512 17.06 19.94 11.26
CA LYS A 512 17.47 19.78 9.88
C LYS A 512 18.20 18.48 9.66
N LEU A 513 17.74 17.71 8.69
CA LEU A 513 18.41 16.51 8.23
C LEU A 513 19.12 16.78 6.90
N SER A 514 20.42 16.56 6.86
CA SER A 514 21.24 16.62 5.65
C SER A 514 21.81 15.23 5.35
N LEU A 515 21.53 14.69 4.17
CA LEU A 515 22.01 13.36 3.80
C LEU A 515 23.47 13.41 3.33
N GLY A 516 24.27 12.42 3.77
CA GLY A 516 25.62 12.15 3.31
C GLY A 516 25.61 11.08 2.21
N THR A 517 25.98 9.84 2.56
CA THR A 517 25.87 8.70 1.62
C THR A 517 24.48 8.07 1.58
N LEU A 518 23.61 8.39 2.53
CA LEU A 518 22.21 7.95 2.53
C LEU A 518 21.45 8.55 1.33
N SER A 519 20.61 7.76 0.66
CA SER A 519 19.95 8.22 -0.59
C SER A 519 18.63 8.97 -0.34
N ASN A 520 17.89 8.55 0.67
CA ASN A 520 16.64 9.13 1.15
C ASN A 520 16.44 8.81 2.63
N SER A 521 15.62 9.62 3.31
CA SER A 521 15.18 9.33 4.68
C SER A 521 13.99 10.22 5.05
N THR A 522 13.18 9.77 6.01
CA THR A 522 12.18 10.60 6.66
C THR A 522 12.76 11.20 7.94
N LEU A 523 12.53 12.48 8.19
CA LEU A 523 12.77 13.12 9.48
C LEU A 523 11.41 13.28 10.18
N ILE A 524 11.30 12.84 11.43
CA ILE A 524 10.05 12.89 12.20
C ILE A 524 10.32 13.50 13.57
N LEU A 525 9.39 14.32 14.07
CA LEU A 525 9.40 14.86 15.43
C LEU A 525 8.22 14.29 16.21
N TYR A 526 8.49 13.72 17.38
CA TYR A 526 7.52 13.17 18.32
C TYR A 526 7.57 13.89 19.66
N ASN A 527 6.43 13.92 20.38
CA ASN A 527 6.42 14.23 21.81
C ASN A 527 6.67 12.99 22.66
N ALA A 528 6.71 13.15 23.99
CA ALA A 528 6.94 12.06 24.93
C ALA A 528 5.81 11.01 25.01
N SER A 529 4.67 11.24 24.35
CA SER A 529 3.55 10.29 24.24
C SER A 529 3.53 9.55 22.90
N ASP A 530 4.65 9.56 22.15
CA ASP A 530 4.80 9.00 20.79
C ASP A 530 3.81 9.60 19.76
N GLN A 531 3.28 10.79 20.02
CA GLN A 531 2.48 11.51 19.03
C GLN A 531 3.40 12.28 18.08
N GLN A 532 3.25 12.02 16.78
CA GLN A 532 3.95 12.77 15.75
C GLN A 532 3.48 14.24 15.75
N LEU A 533 4.42 15.16 15.91
CA LEU A 533 4.19 16.60 15.87
C LEU A 533 4.46 17.18 14.48
N ALA A 534 5.47 16.66 13.79
CA ALA A 534 5.88 17.11 12.46
C ALA A 534 6.66 16.01 11.72
N GLY A 535 6.82 16.17 10.41
CA GLY A 535 7.66 15.30 9.60
C GLY A 535 8.06 15.93 8.27
N GLY A 536 9.14 15.44 7.67
CA GLY A 536 9.64 15.88 6.38
C GLY A 536 10.46 14.79 5.69
N GLN A 537 10.56 14.86 4.37
CA GLN A 537 11.35 13.93 3.57
C GLN A 537 12.67 14.58 3.15
N ALA A 538 13.75 13.82 3.22
CA ALA A 538 15.06 14.18 2.69
C ALA A 538 15.43 13.25 1.53
N TYR A 539 16.04 13.81 0.50
CA TYR A 539 16.55 13.08 -0.67
C TYR A 539 17.97 13.58 -0.98
N GLN A 540 18.79 12.82 -1.70
CA GLN A 540 20.11 13.29 -2.15
C GLN A 540 20.04 14.68 -2.79
N GLY A 541 20.77 15.66 -2.23
CA GLY A 541 20.76 17.06 -2.65
C GLY A 541 19.62 17.92 -2.07
N GLN A 542 18.64 17.33 -1.39
CA GLN A 542 17.52 18.02 -0.74
C GLN A 542 17.49 17.72 0.76
N LYS A 543 17.30 18.76 1.58
CA LYS A 543 17.31 18.65 3.04
C LYS A 543 15.88 18.59 3.55
N ALA A 544 15.63 17.82 4.59
CA ALA A 544 14.42 17.98 5.40
C ALA A 544 14.67 19.06 6.46
N LEU A 545 13.68 19.92 6.68
CA LEU A 545 13.68 20.91 7.75
C LEU A 545 12.32 20.86 8.44
N ILE A 546 12.33 20.63 9.74
CA ILE A 546 11.18 20.80 10.61
C ILE A 546 11.38 22.09 11.40
N THR A 547 10.39 22.98 11.35
CA THR A 547 10.26 24.14 12.23
C THR A 547 9.18 23.83 13.26
N HIS A 548 9.50 23.91 14.55
CA HIS A 548 8.55 23.58 15.61
C HIS A 548 8.66 24.54 16.80
N THR A 549 7.56 25.25 17.10
CA THR A 549 7.41 26.02 18.34
C THR A 549 6.81 25.15 19.43
N ALA A 550 7.58 24.90 20.49
CA ALA A 550 7.13 24.04 21.57
C ALA A 550 6.06 24.75 22.41
N ALA A 551 4.86 24.15 22.53
CA ALA A 551 3.79 24.71 23.35
C ALA A 551 4.06 24.55 24.87
N THR A 552 4.80 23.50 25.23
CA THR A 552 5.10 23.07 26.59
C THR A 552 6.59 22.78 26.74
N SER A 553 7.12 22.93 27.95
CA SER A 553 8.50 22.52 28.25
C SER A 553 8.50 21.02 28.54
N GLU A 554 9.00 20.22 27.59
CA GLU A 554 9.01 18.76 27.65
C GLU A 554 10.16 18.16 26.84
N ALA A 555 10.39 16.85 26.99
CA ALA A 555 11.31 16.13 26.12
C ALA A 555 10.63 15.85 24.76
N LEU A 556 11.31 16.21 23.67
CA LEU A 556 10.91 15.87 22.32
C LEU A 556 11.91 14.88 21.69
N TYR A 557 11.42 14.09 20.76
CA TYR A 557 12.19 13.03 20.10
C TYR A 557 12.23 13.27 18.59
N VAL A 558 13.43 13.26 18.03
CA VAL A 558 13.66 13.34 16.59
C VAL A 558 14.04 11.96 16.10
N VAL A 559 13.41 11.51 15.03
CA VAL A 559 13.68 10.20 14.42
C VAL A 559 14.13 10.39 12.99
N VAL A 560 15.29 9.82 12.67
CA VAL A 560 15.72 9.61 11.30
C VAL A 560 15.27 8.21 10.90
N ASP A 561 14.23 8.14 10.08
CA ASP A 561 13.54 6.90 9.71
C ASP A 561 13.76 6.57 8.24
N ASN A 562 14.43 5.43 7.99
CA ASN A 562 14.64 4.93 6.64
C ASN A 562 13.96 3.59 6.32
N ARG A 563 12.90 3.22 7.06
CA ARG A 563 12.14 1.99 6.81
C ARG A 563 11.55 1.90 5.40
N GLN A 564 11.25 3.06 4.78
CA GLN A 564 10.70 3.15 3.43
C GLN A 564 11.77 3.21 2.33
N GLY A 565 13.01 3.61 2.67
CA GLY A 565 14.06 3.83 1.69
C GLY A 565 14.91 2.60 1.39
N GLY A 566 14.99 1.66 2.34
CA GLY A 566 15.73 0.41 2.15
C GLY A 566 17.22 0.62 1.86
N THR A 567 17.79 1.75 2.25
CA THR A 567 19.21 2.06 2.04
C THR A 567 19.92 2.29 3.36
N THR A 568 21.23 2.10 3.35
CA THR A 568 22.12 2.40 4.47
C THR A 568 23.02 3.55 4.07
N GLY A 569 23.53 4.30 5.03
CA GLY A 569 24.42 5.42 4.74
C GLY A 569 24.39 6.51 5.81
N SER A 570 25.30 7.46 5.67
CA SER A 570 25.50 8.53 6.64
C SER A 570 24.59 9.73 6.39
N TYR A 571 24.36 10.49 7.45
CA TYR A 571 23.67 11.78 7.46
C TYR A 571 24.22 12.67 8.59
N THR A 572 23.80 13.92 8.59
CA THR A 572 24.02 14.88 9.68
C THR A 572 22.69 15.47 10.13
N LEU A 573 22.37 15.34 11.41
CA LEU A 573 21.23 16.00 12.06
C LEU A 573 21.71 17.29 12.73
N SER A 574 21.09 18.42 12.39
CA SER A 574 21.35 19.71 13.05
C SER A 574 20.13 20.16 13.83
N LEU A 575 20.34 20.59 15.06
CA LEU A 575 19.32 21.14 15.95
C LEU A 575 19.75 22.53 16.40
N SER A 576 18.92 23.53 16.17
CA SER A 576 19.14 24.90 16.64
C SER A 576 17.83 25.54 17.09
N GLU A 577 17.91 26.62 17.87
CA GLU A 577 16.79 27.54 18.06
C GLU A 577 16.73 28.47 16.84
N ALA A 578 15.53 28.89 16.45
CA ALA A 578 15.37 30.04 15.55
C ALA A 578 15.78 31.31 16.30
N GLU A 579 16.21 32.34 15.56
CA GLU A 579 16.39 33.67 16.16
C GLU A 579 15.05 34.14 16.75
N PRO A 580 15.07 35.00 17.80
CA PRO A 580 13.84 35.54 18.35
C PRO A 580 13.03 36.26 17.26
N ASP A 581 11.81 35.78 17.06
CA ASP A 581 10.82 36.36 16.15
C ASP A 581 10.67 37.87 16.40
N ASP A 582 10.87 38.68 15.35
CA ASP A 582 10.81 40.13 15.46
C ASP A 582 9.37 40.66 15.55
N HIS A 583 8.38 39.91 15.04
CA HIS A 583 6.99 40.30 14.95
C HIS A 583 6.04 39.11 15.14
N GLY A 584 5.16 39.20 16.13
CA GLY A 584 4.35 38.04 16.51
C GLY A 584 3.46 37.46 15.40
N ASN A 585 3.40 36.13 15.41
CA ASN A 585 2.70 35.24 14.47
C ASN A 585 1.15 35.19 14.54
N ALA A 586 0.51 36.07 15.30
CA ALA A 586 -0.94 36.06 15.50
C ALA A 586 -1.52 37.46 15.79
N ILE A 587 -2.84 37.59 15.59
CA ILE A 587 -3.61 38.80 15.94
C ILE A 587 -3.36 39.26 17.39
N SER A 588 -3.28 38.31 18.34
CA SER A 588 -3.07 38.59 19.76
C SER A 588 -1.67 39.09 20.10
N THR A 589 -0.69 38.85 19.21
CA THR A 589 0.71 39.22 19.37
C THR A 589 1.15 40.27 18.34
N ALA A 590 0.20 40.87 17.61
CA ALA A 590 0.48 41.78 16.51
C ALA A 590 1.22 43.04 16.97
N THR A 591 2.26 43.42 16.24
CA THR A 591 3.01 44.66 16.48
C THR A 591 2.15 45.87 16.14
N ALA A 592 1.92 46.76 17.11
CA ALA A 592 1.13 47.97 16.90
C ALA A 592 1.90 49.01 16.06
N VAL A 593 1.29 49.51 14.99
CA VAL A 593 1.80 50.59 14.12
C VAL A 593 0.75 51.70 13.96
N GLN A 594 1.18 52.88 13.51
CA GLN A 594 0.30 54.04 13.33
C GLN A 594 0.68 54.81 12.06
N ALA A 595 -0.30 55.40 11.36
CA ALA A 595 0.00 56.19 10.18
C ALA A 595 0.48 57.63 10.56
N PRO A 596 1.59 58.14 10.00
CA PRO A 596 2.53 57.45 9.13
C PRO A 596 3.55 56.59 9.92
N SER A 597 3.91 55.43 9.39
CA SER A 597 5.00 54.59 9.89
C SER A 597 5.80 53.95 8.77
N SER A 598 7.04 53.60 9.09
CA SER A 598 7.91 52.73 8.31
C SER A 598 8.58 51.76 9.28
N THR A 599 8.18 50.50 9.24
CA THR A 599 8.57 49.46 10.19
C THR A 599 9.36 48.40 9.44
N ALA A 600 10.60 48.15 9.86
CA ALA A 600 11.39 47.04 9.35
C ALA A 600 10.94 45.73 10.00
N GLY A 601 10.96 44.64 9.24
CA GLY A 601 10.68 43.30 9.73
C GLY A 601 11.43 42.23 8.91
N SER A 602 11.39 41.00 9.38
CA SER A 602 12.07 39.85 8.80
C SER A 602 11.19 38.62 8.94
N ILE A 603 10.95 37.93 7.83
CA ILE A 603 10.44 36.57 7.94
C ILE A 603 11.64 35.68 8.28
N ASP A 604 11.72 35.22 9.52
CA ASP A 604 12.92 34.65 10.13
C ASP A 604 13.10 33.16 9.81
N TYR A 605 12.00 32.45 9.63
CA TYR A 605 11.99 31.03 9.31
C TYR A 605 10.82 30.64 8.41
N ALA A 606 10.86 29.42 7.87
CA ALA A 606 9.77 28.92 7.04
C ALA A 606 8.49 28.77 7.87
N GLY A 607 7.40 29.40 7.41
CA GLY A 607 6.11 29.39 8.10
C GLY A 607 5.87 30.56 9.04
N ASP A 608 6.87 31.42 9.23
CA ASP A 608 6.78 32.64 10.02
C ASP A 608 5.87 33.69 9.35
N LEU A 609 5.12 34.40 10.17
CA LEU A 609 4.08 35.35 9.82
C LEU A 609 4.22 36.60 10.69
N ASP A 610 4.26 37.76 10.07
CA ASP A 610 4.40 38.99 10.85
C ASP A 610 3.06 39.71 10.87
N TYR A 611 2.42 39.73 12.04
CA TYR A 611 1.18 40.48 12.25
C TYR A 611 1.49 41.90 12.74
N PHE A 612 0.88 42.88 12.07
CA PHE A 612 0.85 44.28 12.49
C PHE A 612 -0.58 44.71 12.73
N SER A 613 -0.82 45.63 13.67
CA SER A 613 -2.14 46.19 13.94
C SER A 613 -2.12 47.72 13.92
N PHE A 614 -3.18 48.34 13.41
CA PHE A 614 -3.38 49.78 13.50
C PHE A 614 -4.85 50.14 13.71
N GLN A 615 -5.10 51.30 14.32
CA GLN A 615 -6.46 51.82 14.52
C GLN A 615 -6.90 52.65 13.32
N ALA A 616 -7.84 52.11 12.55
CA ALA A 616 -8.43 52.80 11.41
C ALA A 616 -9.56 53.74 11.86
N LYS A 617 -9.71 54.87 11.16
CA LYS A 617 -10.82 55.81 11.34
C LYS A 617 -11.78 55.71 10.16
N ALA A 618 -13.08 55.67 10.44
CA ALA A 618 -14.13 55.67 9.41
C ALA A 618 -13.94 56.82 8.40
N GLY A 619 -14.06 56.51 7.11
CA GLY A 619 -13.91 57.41 5.98
C GLY A 619 -12.47 57.79 5.64
N THR A 620 -11.46 57.26 6.35
CA THR A 620 -10.04 57.56 6.05
C THR A 620 -9.48 56.52 5.08
N THR A 621 -8.82 56.99 4.02
CA THR A 621 -8.05 56.13 3.09
C THR A 621 -6.64 55.92 3.64
N TYR A 622 -6.22 54.66 3.71
CA TYR A 622 -4.88 54.25 4.11
C TYR A 622 -4.15 53.64 2.91
N LEU A 623 -2.88 53.98 2.76
CA LEU A 623 -1.94 53.35 1.84
C LEU A 623 -0.96 52.51 2.65
N ILE A 624 -0.99 51.20 2.43
CA ILE A 624 -0.13 50.20 3.05
C ILE A 624 0.82 49.68 1.98
N GLU A 625 2.12 49.82 2.16
CA GLU A 625 3.14 49.38 1.21
C GLU A 625 4.09 48.38 1.85
N LEU A 626 4.36 47.28 1.15
CA LEU A 626 5.40 46.32 1.49
C LEU A 626 6.56 46.50 0.51
N SER A 627 7.71 46.93 1.02
CA SER A 627 8.96 47.00 0.25
C SER A 627 9.82 45.78 0.60
N PRO A 628 10.02 44.82 -0.33
CA PRO A 628 10.86 43.66 -0.08
C PRO A 628 12.34 44.09 -0.01
N GLY A 629 13.02 43.69 1.07
CA GLY A 629 14.46 43.83 1.26
C GLY A 629 15.19 42.63 0.66
N THR A 630 15.63 41.69 1.50
CA THR A 630 16.14 40.38 1.02
C THR A 630 15.04 39.35 0.79
N LEU A 631 13.79 39.66 1.18
CA LEU A 631 12.64 38.82 0.96
C LEU A 631 12.33 38.66 -0.53
N SER A 632 12.47 37.44 -1.05
CA SER A 632 12.36 37.15 -2.49
C SER A 632 10.92 37.16 -3.01
N TYR A 633 9.98 36.73 -2.17
CA TYR A 633 8.56 36.66 -2.47
C TYR A 633 7.74 36.75 -1.17
N SER A 634 6.67 37.55 -1.19
CA SER A 634 5.67 37.57 -0.12
C SER A 634 4.31 37.99 -0.64
N VAL A 635 3.27 37.44 0.00
CA VAL A 635 1.91 37.97 -0.05
C VAL A 635 1.65 38.67 1.26
N PHE A 636 1.12 39.89 1.24
CA PHE A 636 0.64 40.52 2.45
C PHE A 636 -0.85 40.82 2.36
N TYR A 637 -1.53 40.66 3.49
CA TYR A 637 -2.98 40.67 3.60
C TYR A 637 -3.41 41.77 4.55
N LEU A 638 -4.57 42.37 4.30
CA LEU A 638 -5.27 43.23 5.23
C LEU A 638 -6.50 42.47 5.77
N TYR A 639 -6.63 42.39 7.08
CA TYR A 639 -7.71 41.72 7.79
C TYR A 639 -8.49 42.68 8.68
N SER A 640 -9.79 42.42 8.85
CA SER A 640 -10.60 43.03 9.90
C SER A 640 -10.27 42.44 11.28
N ALA A 641 -10.77 43.07 12.35
CA ALA A 641 -10.68 42.53 13.70
C ALA A 641 -11.39 41.18 13.91
N SER A 642 -12.29 40.78 13.02
CA SER A 642 -12.93 39.46 13.04
C SER A 642 -12.17 38.40 12.22
N GLY A 643 -11.00 38.74 11.66
CA GLY A 643 -10.20 37.84 10.82
C GLY A 643 -10.71 37.72 9.38
N GLN A 644 -11.61 38.60 8.91
CA GLN A 644 -12.04 38.62 7.52
C GLN A 644 -10.99 39.30 6.64
N GLN A 645 -10.53 38.64 5.57
CA GLN A 645 -9.65 39.27 4.59
C GLN A 645 -10.39 40.40 3.85
N LEU A 646 -9.81 41.59 3.86
CA LEU A 646 -10.33 42.81 3.23
C LEU A 646 -9.64 43.10 1.90
N ALA A 647 -8.32 42.86 1.83
CA ALA A 647 -7.50 43.07 0.64
C ALA A 647 -6.19 42.26 0.75
N ASN A 648 -5.46 42.14 -0.35
CA ASN A 648 -4.10 41.57 -0.37
C ASN A 648 -3.26 42.21 -1.49
N GLY A 649 -1.94 42.11 -1.34
CA GLY A 649 -0.94 42.51 -2.33
C GLY A 649 0.18 41.48 -2.41
N GLN A 650 0.94 41.48 -3.50
CA GLN A 650 2.04 40.53 -3.74
C GLN A 650 3.33 41.28 -4.08
N ALA A 651 4.35 41.13 -3.25
CA ALA A 651 5.69 41.65 -3.48
C ALA A 651 6.59 40.53 -4.04
N TYR A 652 7.30 40.81 -5.14
CA TYR A 652 8.16 39.83 -5.80
C TYR A 652 9.44 40.49 -6.32
N GLN A 653 10.59 39.82 -6.15
CA GLN A 653 11.87 40.18 -6.76
C GLN A 653 12.26 41.67 -6.63
N GLY A 654 12.14 42.23 -5.42
CA GLY A 654 12.48 43.65 -5.17
C GLY A 654 11.39 44.65 -5.58
N GLN A 655 10.28 44.21 -6.19
CA GLN A 655 9.15 45.07 -6.51
C GLN A 655 8.25 45.24 -5.27
N LYS A 656 8.04 46.50 -4.89
CA LYS A 656 7.10 46.85 -3.83
C LYS A 656 5.68 46.51 -4.23
N ALA A 657 4.84 46.26 -3.23
CA ALA A 657 3.42 46.04 -3.41
C ALA A 657 2.63 46.94 -2.46
N SER A 658 1.43 47.33 -2.86
CA SER A 658 0.60 48.27 -2.10
C SER A 658 -0.85 47.82 -1.99
N ILE A 659 -1.49 48.19 -0.88
CA ILE A 659 -2.92 48.09 -0.63
C ILE A 659 -3.42 49.49 -0.30
N THR A 660 -4.40 49.96 -1.06
CA THR A 660 -5.18 51.15 -0.73
C THR A 660 -6.50 50.70 -0.11
N TYR A 661 -6.85 51.22 1.07
CA TYR A 661 -8.08 50.85 1.76
C TYR A 661 -8.74 52.04 2.46
N THR A 662 -9.98 52.34 2.08
CA THR A 662 -10.84 53.31 2.78
C THR A 662 -11.66 52.59 3.84
N ALA A 663 -11.42 52.90 5.11
CA ALA A 663 -12.08 52.22 6.21
C ALA A 663 -13.56 52.65 6.32
N PRO A 664 -14.55 51.75 6.17
CA PRO A 664 -15.97 52.11 6.27
C PRO A 664 -16.38 52.42 7.72
N THR A 665 -15.68 51.83 8.69
CA THR A 665 -15.93 51.98 10.13
C THR A 665 -14.61 52.17 10.87
N SER A 666 -14.63 52.86 12.02
CA SER A 666 -13.46 52.94 12.88
C SER A 666 -13.23 51.63 13.62
N GLY A 667 -11.98 51.22 13.82
CA GLY A 667 -11.62 50.01 14.54
C GLY A 667 -10.23 49.48 14.17
N ALA A 668 -9.81 48.41 14.84
CA ALA A 668 -8.52 47.78 14.57
C ALA A 668 -8.55 47.01 13.25
N LEU A 669 -7.52 47.22 12.43
CA LEU A 669 -7.20 46.42 11.25
C LEU A 669 -5.83 45.77 11.44
N TYR A 670 -5.63 44.65 10.75
CA TYR A 670 -4.42 43.84 10.86
C TYR A 670 -3.77 43.65 9.50
N VAL A 671 -2.47 43.87 9.41
CA VAL A 671 -1.67 43.55 8.22
C VAL A 671 -0.86 42.30 8.53
N VAL A 672 -0.84 41.33 7.62
CA VAL A 672 -0.07 40.09 7.77
C VAL A 672 0.89 39.97 6.61
N VAL A 673 2.18 39.85 6.88
CA VAL A 673 3.19 39.51 5.87
C VAL A 673 3.41 38.01 5.89
N ASP A 674 3.22 37.35 4.75
CA ASP A 674 3.21 35.89 4.62
C ASP A 674 4.14 35.46 3.47
N ASN A 675 5.02 34.48 3.71
CA ASN A 675 5.91 33.91 2.70
C ASN A 675 5.61 32.44 2.36
N ARG A 676 4.56 31.83 2.93
CA ARG A 676 4.26 30.39 2.81
C ARG A 676 3.97 29.92 1.39
N GLN A 677 3.69 30.84 0.47
CA GLN A 677 3.41 30.60 -0.94
C GLN A 677 4.68 30.49 -1.82
N GLY A 678 5.85 30.23 -1.23
CA GLY A 678 7.09 29.92 -1.96
C GLY A 678 8.24 30.89 -1.74
N GLY A 679 8.20 31.72 -0.69
CA GLY A 679 9.30 32.59 -0.29
C GLY A 679 10.31 31.89 0.63
N THR A 680 11.54 32.41 0.64
CA THR A 680 12.54 32.10 1.68
C THR A 680 12.43 33.11 2.81
N ALA A 681 13.10 32.85 3.94
CA ALA A 681 13.35 33.88 4.95
C ALA A 681 14.01 35.12 4.33
N GLY A 682 13.75 36.29 4.89
CA GLY A 682 14.29 37.56 4.39
C GLY A 682 13.61 38.80 4.96
N SER A 683 14.30 39.93 4.85
CA SER A 683 13.88 41.22 5.40
C SER A 683 12.95 41.99 4.46
N TYR A 684 12.14 42.86 5.04
CA TYR A 684 11.26 43.79 4.33
C TYR A 684 11.03 45.07 5.15
N THR A 685 10.29 46.02 4.58
CA THR A 685 9.80 47.21 5.27
C THR A 685 8.33 47.42 4.98
N LEU A 686 7.50 47.47 6.03
CA LEU A 686 6.09 47.80 5.98
C LEU A 686 5.92 49.31 6.21
N SER A 687 5.33 50.01 5.24
CA SER A 687 4.99 51.42 5.36
C SER A 687 3.49 51.60 5.42
N LEU A 688 3.01 52.42 6.35
CA LEU A 688 1.60 52.77 6.49
C LEU A 688 1.48 54.28 6.43
N SER A 689 0.58 54.80 5.61
CA SER A 689 0.36 56.24 5.48
C SER A 689 -1.11 56.57 5.19
N VAL A 690 -1.47 57.83 5.38
CA VAL A 690 -2.74 58.41 4.90
C VAL A 690 -2.37 59.37 3.77
N PRO A 691 -2.60 59.02 2.49
CA PRO A 691 -2.30 59.91 1.40
C PRO A 691 -3.13 61.20 1.55
N LYS A 692 -2.51 62.33 1.19
CA LYS A 692 -3.21 63.60 1.15
C LYS A 692 -3.92 63.68 -0.20
N ASP A 693 -5.24 63.71 -0.15
CA ASP A 693 -6.14 63.81 -1.29
C ASP A 693 -6.39 65.28 -1.66
N ASP A 694 -6.21 65.65 -2.93
CA ASP A 694 -6.41 67.02 -3.42
C ASP A 694 -7.86 67.32 -3.85
N HIS A 695 -8.65 66.30 -4.19
CA HIS A 695 -10.03 66.44 -4.65
C HIS A 695 -10.94 65.33 -4.12
N GLY A 696 -12.10 65.70 -3.61
CA GLY A 696 -12.94 64.72 -2.91
C GLY A 696 -13.40 63.54 -3.80
N ASN A 697 -13.44 62.37 -3.18
CA ASN A 697 -13.67 61.08 -3.84
C ASN A 697 -15.14 60.65 -4.00
N SER A 698 -16.08 61.59 -3.95
CA SER A 698 -17.51 61.34 -4.06
C SER A 698 -18.29 62.57 -4.56
N ILE A 699 -19.52 62.35 -5.02
CA ILE A 699 -20.48 63.43 -5.36
C ILE A 699 -20.64 64.43 -4.21
N SER A 700 -20.72 63.94 -2.97
CA SER A 700 -20.92 64.79 -1.78
C SER A 700 -19.72 65.65 -1.41
N THR A 701 -18.53 65.26 -1.88
CA THR A 701 -17.25 65.93 -1.60
C THR A 701 -16.65 66.55 -2.86
N ALA A 702 -17.40 66.60 -3.96
CA ALA A 702 -16.91 67.04 -5.25
C ALA A 702 -16.44 68.50 -5.21
N THR A 703 -15.29 68.77 -5.82
CA THR A 703 -14.75 70.11 -5.97
C THR A 703 -15.63 70.92 -6.92
N VAL A 704 -16.25 71.99 -6.42
CA VAL A 704 -17.12 72.85 -7.25
C VAL A 704 -16.26 73.75 -8.15
N VAL A 705 -16.51 73.70 -9.46
CA VAL A 705 -15.87 74.53 -10.48
C VAL A 705 -16.91 75.29 -11.31
N GLN A 706 -16.51 76.42 -11.89
CA GLN A 706 -17.39 77.27 -12.71
C GLN A 706 -16.95 77.21 -14.17
N ALA A 707 -17.82 76.80 -15.08
CA ALA A 707 -17.49 76.73 -16.50
C ALA A 707 -17.50 78.15 -17.14
N PRO A 708 -16.44 78.57 -17.88
CA PRO A 708 -15.25 77.79 -18.20
C PRO A 708 -14.22 77.73 -17.05
N SER A 709 -13.59 76.56 -16.84
CA SER A 709 -12.56 76.34 -15.82
C SER A 709 -11.35 75.59 -16.37
N SER A 710 -10.21 75.77 -15.70
CA SER A 710 -9.00 74.96 -15.84
C SER A 710 -8.46 74.68 -14.43
N THR A 711 -8.61 73.46 -13.96
CA THR A 711 -8.35 73.06 -12.56
C THR A 711 -7.27 71.99 -12.54
N ALA A 712 -6.15 72.24 -11.86
CA ALA A 712 -5.12 71.24 -11.64
C ALA A 712 -5.60 70.22 -10.60
N GLY A 713 -5.23 68.96 -10.79
CA GLY A 713 -5.48 67.86 -9.85
C GLY A 713 -4.42 66.77 -9.96
N SER A 714 -4.46 65.81 -9.05
CA SER A 714 -3.50 64.71 -8.94
C SER A 714 -4.22 63.45 -8.50
N ILE A 715 -4.05 62.37 -9.27
CA ILE A 715 -4.45 61.04 -8.82
C ILE A 715 -3.38 60.59 -7.81
N ASP A 716 -3.67 60.76 -6.51
CA ASP A 716 -2.68 60.72 -5.43
C ASP A 716 -2.29 59.28 -5.03
N TYR A 717 -3.18 58.32 -5.29
CA TYR A 717 -2.93 56.90 -5.09
C TYR A 717 -3.66 56.05 -6.13
N ALA A 718 -3.24 54.79 -6.28
CA ALA A 718 -3.87 53.89 -7.25
C ALA A 718 -5.35 53.69 -6.89
N GLY A 719 -6.23 54.06 -7.82
CA GLY A 719 -7.69 53.96 -7.65
C GLY A 719 -8.36 55.21 -7.11
N ASP A 720 -7.64 56.32 -6.89
CA ASP A 720 -8.16 57.61 -6.44
C ASP A 720 -9.05 58.29 -7.50
N PRO A 721 -10.35 58.54 -7.23
CA PRO A 721 -11.24 59.21 -8.17
C PRO A 721 -11.53 60.68 -7.83
N ASP A 722 -10.99 61.63 -8.58
CA ASP A 722 -11.26 63.05 -8.31
C ASP A 722 -12.64 63.47 -8.83
N TYR A 723 -13.55 63.83 -7.92
CA TYR A 723 -14.86 64.38 -8.29
C TYR A 723 -14.83 65.91 -8.37
N PHE A 724 -15.39 66.41 -9.47
CA PHE A 724 -15.68 67.82 -9.68
C PHE A 724 -17.16 68.00 -9.96
N SER A 725 -17.70 69.19 -9.69
CA SER A 725 -19.07 69.55 -10.08
C SER A 725 -19.14 70.93 -10.71
N PHE A 726 -20.01 71.10 -11.70
CA PHE A 726 -20.31 72.41 -12.28
C PHE A 726 -21.80 72.53 -12.61
N GLN A 727 -22.30 73.77 -12.63
CA GLN A 727 -23.69 74.03 -13.01
C GLN A 727 -23.80 74.14 -14.53
N ALA A 728 -24.44 73.15 -15.15
CA ALA A 728 -24.74 73.17 -16.58
C ALA A 728 -26.00 74.01 -16.86
N LYS A 729 -26.02 74.67 -18.02
CA LYS A 729 -27.19 75.41 -18.53
C LYS A 729 -27.87 74.62 -19.64
N ALA A 730 -29.19 74.49 -19.58
CA ALA A 730 -29.99 73.79 -20.60
C ALA A 730 -29.64 74.25 -22.03
N GLY A 731 -29.47 73.29 -22.94
CA GLY A 731 -29.14 73.52 -24.35
C GLY A 731 -27.68 73.90 -24.62
N THR A 732 -26.85 74.09 -23.60
CA THR A 732 -25.43 74.45 -23.77
C THR A 732 -24.58 73.20 -23.96
N ALA A 733 -23.72 73.21 -24.97
CA ALA A 733 -22.70 72.19 -25.19
C ALA A 733 -21.42 72.55 -24.44
N TYR A 734 -20.84 71.58 -23.73
CA TYR A 734 -19.60 71.70 -22.97
C TYR A 734 -18.57 70.70 -23.50
N VAL A 735 -17.30 71.11 -23.52
CA VAL A 735 -16.15 70.23 -23.71
C VAL A 735 -15.47 70.07 -22.37
N ILE A 736 -15.45 68.84 -21.86
CA ILE A 736 -14.76 68.44 -20.63
C ILE A 736 -13.56 67.62 -21.04
N ALA A 737 -12.35 68.09 -20.77
CA ALA A 737 -11.12 67.41 -21.19
C ALA A 737 -10.06 67.45 -20.11
N THR A 738 -9.26 66.40 -20.03
CA THR A 738 -8.07 66.36 -19.19
C THR A 738 -6.85 66.58 -20.05
N SER A 739 -5.97 67.50 -19.65
CA SER A 739 -4.59 67.54 -20.10
C SER A 739 -3.75 66.75 -19.10
N PRO A 740 -3.22 65.57 -19.47
CA PRO A 740 -2.39 64.79 -18.57
C PRO A 740 -1.06 65.54 -18.31
N GLY A 741 -0.66 65.61 -17.04
CA GLY A 741 0.63 66.12 -16.58
C GLY A 741 1.64 64.98 -16.49
N THR A 742 1.94 64.53 -15.26
CA THR A 742 2.69 63.27 -15.05
C THR A 742 1.80 62.03 -15.13
N LEU A 743 0.47 62.20 -15.09
CA LEU A 743 -0.47 61.12 -15.31
C LEU A 743 -0.39 60.66 -16.78
N GLY A 744 -0.18 59.37 -17.02
CA GLY A 744 -0.04 58.85 -18.39
C GLY A 744 -1.33 58.95 -19.22
N ALA A 745 -2.46 58.56 -18.63
CA ALA A 745 -3.78 58.64 -19.25
C ALA A 745 -4.86 58.85 -18.19
N ALA A 746 -5.90 59.60 -18.53
CA ALA A 746 -7.06 59.84 -17.67
C ALA A 746 -8.34 59.29 -18.31
N TYR A 747 -9.15 58.65 -17.48
CA TYR A 747 -10.52 58.27 -17.80
C TYR A 747 -11.47 59.29 -17.21
N LEU A 748 -12.44 59.74 -18.02
CA LEU A 748 -13.46 60.69 -17.62
C LEU A 748 -14.82 60.02 -17.62
N ALA A 749 -15.60 60.28 -16.57
CA ALA A 749 -17.01 59.91 -16.50
C ALA A 749 -17.85 61.10 -15.99
N LEU A 750 -19.04 61.27 -16.58
CA LEU A 750 -20.01 62.28 -16.16
C LEU A 750 -21.17 61.60 -15.44
N TYR A 751 -21.64 62.21 -14.36
CA TYR A 751 -22.78 61.76 -13.58
C TYR A 751 -23.75 62.91 -13.34
N ASN A 752 -25.03 62.57 -13.16
CA ASN A 752 -26.01 63.51 -12.63
C ASN A 752 -26.00 63.53 -11.09
N ALA A 753 -26.81 64.38 -10.48
CA ALA A 753 -26.91 64.51 -9.02
C ALA A 753 -27.42 63.26 -8.28
N SER A 754 -28.07 62.32 -8.97
CA SER A 754 -28.48 61.03 -8.38
C SER A 754 -27.40 59.95 -8.52
N GLY A 755 -26.21 60.26 -9.06
CA GLY A 755 -25.14 59.31 -9.29
C GLY A 755 -25.36 58.39 -10.50
N GLN A 756 -26.29 58.71 -11.39
CA GLN A 756 -26.45 58.00 -12.65
C GLN A 756 -25.41 58.50 -13.66
N GLN A 757 -24.65 57.57 -14.23
CA GLN A 757 -23.68 57.89 -15.28
C GLN A 757 -24.40 58.37 -16.54
N LEU A 758 -23.97 59.53 -17.04
CA LEU A 758 -24.47 60.17 -18.26
C LEU A 758 -23.68 59.71 -19.47
N THR A 759 -22.35 59.73 -19.38
CA THR A 759 -21.41 59.30 -20.42
C THR A 759 -20.02 59.13 -19.83
N SER A 760 -19.12 58.50 -20.57
CA SER A 760 -17.70 58.38 -20.21
C SER A 760 -16.85 58.22 -21.46
N TRP A 761 -15.64 58.76 -21.44
CA TRP A 761 -14.69 58.63 -22.53
C TRP A 761 -13.25 58.84 -22.02
N GLN A 762 -12.28 58.49 -22.86
CA GLN A 762 -10.88 58.80 -22.58
C GLN A 762 -10.59 60.26 -22.94
N SER A 763 -9.92 60.97 -22.03
CA SER A 763 -9.30 62.30 -22.22
C SER A 763 -10.21 63.49 -22.58
N SER A 764 -11.36 63.31 -23.23
CA SER A 764 -12.29 64.40 -23.59
C SER A 764 -13.72 63.92 -23.85
N ILE A 765 -14.71 64.68 -23.40
CA ILE A 765 -16.14 64.46 -23.54
C ILE A 765 -16.81 65.75 -24.02
N THR A 766 -17.59 65.67 -25.09
CA THR A 766 -18.54 66.73 -25.47
C THR A 766 -19.92 66.39 -24.92
N TYR A 767 -20.48 67.25 -24.09
CA TYR A 767 -21.76 67.05 -23.41
C TYR A 767 -22.71 68.22 -23.64
N THR A 768 -23.88 67.96 -24.22
CA THR A 768 -24.97 68.94 -24.36
C THR A 768 -25.98 68.75 -23.24
N ALA A 769 -26.09 69.74 -22.36
CA ALA A 769 -26.98 69.67 -21.21
C ALA A 769 -28.45 69.72 -21.63
N LYS A 770 -29.26 68.76 -21.18
CA LYS A 770 -30.71 68.70 -21.49
C LYS A 770 -31.53 69.61 -20.58
N GLY A 771 -31.06 69.85 -19.36
CA GLY A 771 -31.66 70.75 -18.38
C GLY A 771 -30.59 71.62 -17.70
N SER A 772 -31.04 72.57 -16.88
CA SER A 772 -30.12 73.31 -16.02
C SER A 772 -29.96 72.56 -14.70
N GLU A 773 -28.84 71.86 -14.55
CA GLU A 773 -28.59 70.93 -13.43
C GLU A 773 -27.10 70.89 -13.07
N ALA A 774 -26.78 70.36 -11.88
CA ALA A 774 -25.41 70.08 -11.51
C ALA A 774 -24.94 68.81 -12.22
N VAL A 775 -23.81 68.90 -12.92
CA VAL A 775 -23.14 67.78 -13.57
C VAL A 775 -21.85 67.50 -12.81
N TYR A 776 -21.61 66.23 -12.51
CA TYR A 776 -20.43 65.76 -11.82
C TYR A 776 -19.47 65.12 -12.82
N VAL A 777 -18.19 65.46 -12.72
CA VAL A 777 -17.12 64.93 -13.55
C VAL A 777 -16.19 64.15 -12.64
N VAL A 778 -15.89 62.91 -13.01
CA VAL A 778 -14.93 62.05 -12.31
C VAL A 778 -13.71 61.88 -13.20
N VAL A 779 -12.53 62.17 -12.66
CA VAL A 779 -11.24 61.90 -13.30
C VAL A 779 -10.63 60.68 -12.62
N GLN A 780 -10.12 59.72 -13.40
CA GLN A 780 -9.49 58.51 -12.87
C GLN A 780 -8.21 58.17 -13.64
N GLY A 781 -7.17 57.74 -12.92
CA GLY A 781 -5.87 57.39 -13.51
C GLY A 781 -5.75 55.99 -14.11
N SER A 782 -6.83 55.20 -14.16
CA SER A 782 -6.85 53.81 -14.68
C SER A 782 -5.75 52.90 -14.08
N GLY A 783 -5.50 53.04 -12.78
CA GLY A 783 -4.46 52.29 -12.06
C GLY A 783 -3.09 52.98 -11.98
N SER A 784 -2.91 54.11 -12.68
CA SER A 784 -1.74 54.98 -12.55
C SER A 784 -2.01 56.18 -11.65
N THR A 785 -0.96 56.75 -11.08
CA THR A 785 -0.98 57.99 -10.30
C THR A 785 -0.30 59.13 -11.07
N GLY A 786 -0.60 60.38 -10.71
CA GLY A 786 0.08 61.53 -11.29
C GLY A 786 -0.82 62.74 -11.50
N SER A 787 -0.20 63.86 -11.89
CA SER A 787 -0.89 65.13 -12.07
C SER A 787 -1.60 65.24 -13.42
N TYR A 788 -2.68 66.02 -13.45
CA TYR A 788 -3.41 66.40 -14.65
C TYR A 788 -4.01 67.81 -14.49
N THR A 789 -4.63 68.31 -15.55
CA THR A 789 -5.46 69.52 -15.51
C THR A 789 -6.79 69.24 -16.17
N LEU A 790 -7.89 69.46 -15.44
CA LEU A 790 -9.26 69.35 -15.94
C LEU A 790 -9.73 70.70 -16.51
N GLY A 791 -10.00 70.71 -17.80
CA GLY A 791 -10.65 71.81 -18.50
C GLY A 791 -12.14 71.55 -18.70
N ILE A 792 -12.99 72.51 -18.36
CA ILE A 792 -14.42 72.50 -18.69
C ILE A 792 -14.71 73.78 -19.45
N PHE A 793 -15.10 73.69 -20.72
CA PHE A 793 -15.30 74.84 -21.59
C PHE A 793 -16.66 74.81 -22.25
N VAL A 794 -17.25 75.98 -22.51
CA VAL A 794 -18.44 76.08 -23.37
C VAL A 794 -18.02 75.90 -24.82
N PHE A 795 -18.65 74.96 -25.53
CA PHE A 795 -18.40 74.74 -26.95
C PHE A 795 -18.99 75.90 -27.75
N VAL A 796 -18.13 76.67 -28.40
CA VAL A 796 -18.51 77.69 -29.38
C VAL A 796 -18.21 77.12 -30.77
N PRO A 797 -19.21 76.77 -31.60
CA PRO A 797 -18.94 76.33 -32.95
C PRO A 797 -18.22 77.45 -33.72
N ALA A 798 -17.15 77.11 -34.44
CA ALA A 798 -16.48 78.05 -35.33
C ALA A 798 -17.50 78.58 -36.35
N SER A 799 -17.69 79.90 -36.37
CA SER A 799 -18.55 80.61 -37.32
C SER A 799 -18.02 80.56 -38.74
#